data_AF-A0A9P6ED65-F1
#
_entry.id   AF-A0A9P6ED65-F1
#
_cell.length_a   1.000
_cell.length_b   1.000
_cell.length_c   1.000
_cell.angle_alpha   90.00
_cell.angle_beta   90.00
_cell.angle_gamma   90.00
#
_symmetry.space_group_name_H-M   'P 1'
#
loop_
_entity.id
_entity.type
_entity.pdbx_description
1 polymer ?
#
loop_
_entity_poly.entity_id
_entity_poly.type
_entity_poly.pdbx_seq_one_letter_code
_entity_poly.pdbx_strand_id
1 'polypeptide(L)'
;MSEQSSTKSSDIYRGFLATAKQALSLDRIDKSQLRADSYAEPLSPSETVRAKKIIEESQSELALLDQSMYFRRVRVLDTIQENLYLLSPWRLMPPELLEIIFLMVKKDGPLPGCFPKLPKISQVCRRWRDISLNFAPLWSDISVDLHAHPHPKRLLKIVECQLQRSRQHVLRVYIRITQKDHFKDKVFVLLLNHSNRWVHAILHLNPITVFAYDKISSSLKSLQTIELRVRSNNAMVSCGGLFEHAPLRHIYLHGYLGLETAVIPWDRILTYHGATIYNSSFHPLQKLTSITDLEITWDKYREYEPENKIKLVALEKLTVRFHIPCTEAYRSFFCHIIVPNLKRLTVDVGVDSPLQLALVGSMISSSSTPSTNVLEEFVCSGTPDGQNELTMLLRLVPRLKVLEVPLPPIRDMRQFILQANRRPLVPKVHTLHVTANRSIRDYKDLISELIRTRCEWKDQMRPFSSEGKKYNRVAQLKTFTIKFTENSAIPEVERDHLDDGSVLLNTNWLEVDQGWKILVRWKMDLDNRILPSLLESMNASEASEASLFEGAALLKELKDTFDKIEAFEVTDVRQLLASGLHRCLHEFQGGDYSRILRSEWVKDFQWRAQGVVHRWIPHLSQNYPGRRWLVRFRQLIYVSEQAAKSV
;
A
#
# COMPACT_ATOMS: atom_id res chain seq x y z
N MET A 1 17.35 -19.74 4.56
CA MET A 1 17.79 -18.67 3.62
C MET A 1 19.14 -19.00 2.94
N SER A 2 19.51 -20.28 2.80
CA SER A 2 20.65 -20.71 1.97
C SER A 2 20.26 -21.19 0.56
N GLU A 3 18.96 -21.22 0.21
CA GLU A 3 18.50 -21.79 -1.07
C GLU A 3 18.42 -20.79 -2.24
N GLN A 4 18.41 -19.48 -2.00
CA GLN A 4 18.25 -18.48 -3.07
C GLN A 4 19.56 -18.04 -3.75
N SER A 5 20.74 -18.47 -3.25
CA SER A 5 22.01 -18.28 -3.98
C SER A 5 22.32 -19.43 -4.96
N SER A 6 21.60 -20.55 -4.84
CA SER A 6 21.72 -21.72 -5.71
C SER A 6 21.14 -21.48 -7.12
N THR A 7 20.07 -20.68 -7.23
CA THR A 7 19.34 -20.48 -8.48
C THR A 7 20.05 -19.56 -9.48
N LYS A 8 20.72 -18.49 -9.04
CA LYS A 8 21.52 -17.64 -9.96
C LYS A 8 22.80 -18.34 -10.46
N SER A 9 23.36 -19.26 -9.67
CA SER A 9 24.49 -20.09 -10.10
C SER A 9 24.03 -21.13 -11.13
N SER A 10 22.83 -21.68 -10.97
CA SER A 10 22.19 -22.61 -11.93
C SER A 10 21.94 -21.96 -13.30
N ASP A 11 21.57 -20.69 -13.37
CA ASP A 11 21.31 -20.00 -14.66
C ASP A 11 22.61 -19.68 -15.43
N ILE A 12 23.70 -19.35 -14.74
CA ILE A 12 25.03 -19.20 -15.36
C ILE A 12 25.54 -20.58 -15.84
N TYR A 13 25.29 -21.64 -15.05
CA TYR A 13 25.65 -23.02 -15.42
C TYR A 13 24.83 -23.52 -16.63
N ARG A 14 23.54 -23.16 -16.72
CA ARG A 14 22.69 -23.43 -17.89
C ARG A 14 23.15 -22.67 -19.14
N GLY A 15 23.58 -21.42 -18.99
CA GLY A 15 24.20 -20.64 -20.08
C GLY A 15 25.48 -21.31 -20.60
N PHE A 16 26.36 -21.77 -19.72
CA PHE A 16 27.59 -22.48 -20.10
C PHE A 16 27.31 -23.83 -20.78
N LEU A 17 26.31 -24.58 -20.30
CA LEU A 17 25.86 -25.83 -20.93
C LEU A 17 25.22 -25.61 -22.30
N ALA A 18 24.51 -24.49 -22.49
CA ALA A 18 23.95 -24.11 -23.78
C ALA A 18 25.06 -23.75 -24.78
N THR A 19 26.06 -22.97 -24.36
CA THR A 19 27.23 -22.63 -25.20
C THR A 19 28.10 -23.85 -25.50
N ALA A 20 28.27 -24.78 -24.55
CA ALA A 20 28.96 -26.05 -24.79
C ALA A 20 28.21 -26.97 -25.76
N LYS A 21 26.87 -27.03 -25.68
CA LYS A 21 26.03 -27.72 -26.68
C LYS A 21 26.09 -27.04 -28.05
N GLN A 22 26.24 -25.72 -28.09
CA GLN A 22 26.39 -24.97 -29.34
C GLN A 22 27.78 -25.13 -29.96
N ALA A 23 28.82 -25.33 -29.15
CA ALA A 23 30.17 -25.69 -29.62
C ALA A 23 30.25 -27.15 -30.10
N LEU A 24 29.55 -28.08 -29.44
CA LEU A 24 29.40 -29.47 -29.89
C LEU A 24 28.46 -29.62 -31.10
N SER A 25 27.68 -28.58 -31.42
CA SER A 25 26.83 -28.49 -32.63
C SER A 25 27.62 -28.13 -33.90
N LEU A 26 28.94 -27.89 -33.82
CA LEU A 26 29.80 -27.66 -34.98
C LEU A 26 30.20 -28.94 -35.72
N ASP A 27 29.76 -30.13 -35.26
CA ASP A 27 30.04 -31.40 -35.94
C ASP A 27 29.02 -31.76 -37.04
N ARG A 28 28.35 -30.73 -37.59
CA ARG A 28 27.70 -30.85 -38.90
C ARG A 28 28.74 -30.67 -40.00
N ILE A 29 29.64 -31.65 -40.11
CA ILE A 29 30.26 -31.91 -41.40
C ILE A 29 29.13 -32.28 -42.36
N ASP A 30 28.93 -31.44 -43.36
CA ASP A 30 27.93 -31.59 -44.39
C ASP A 30 28.19 -32.89 -45.17
N LYS A 31 27.47 -33.95 -44.79
CA LYS A 31 27.56 -35.29 -45.42
C LYS A 31 27.22 -35.28 -46.91
N SER A 32 26.78 -34.15 -47.46
CA SER A 32 26.54 -34.00 -48.90
C SER A 32 27.83 -33.82 -49.74
N GLN A 33 28.99 -33.53 -49.12
CA GLN A 33 30.27 -33.36 -49.84
C GLN A 33 31.22 -34.58 -49.84
N LEU A 34 30.85 -35.69 -49.19
CA LEU A 34 31.62 -36.96 -49.19
C LEU A 34 31.07 -38.00 -50.18
N ARG A 35 30.37 -37.57 -51.22
CA ARG A 35 30.08 -38.38 -52.42
C ARG A 35 31.08 -38.03 -53.51
N ALA A 36 32.28 -38.60 -53.42
CA ALA A 36 33.21 -38.67 -54.53
C ALA A 36 34.05 -39.95 -54.39
N ASP A 37 33.74 -40.91 -55.27
CA ASP A 37 34.67 -41.82 -55.94
C ASP A 37 35.85 -42.35 -55.14
N SER A 38 35.63 -43.46 -54.45
CA SER A 38 36.70 -44.41 -54.15
C SER A 38 36.08 -45.79 -53.97
N TYR A 39 36.27 -46.66 -54.96
CA TYR A 39 36.07 -48.11 -54.83
C TYR A 39 37.11 -48.66 -53.84
N ALA A 40 36.95 -48.32 -52.56
CA ALA A 40 37.69 -48.98 -51.50
C ALA A 40 37.16 -50.42 -51.43
N GLU A 41 38.00 -51.39 -51.73
CA GLU A 41 37.69 -52.80 -51.52
C GLU A 41 37.16 -52.98 -50.09
N PRO A 42 36.08 -53.76 -49.91
CA PRO A 42 35.52 -53.99 -48.58
C PRO A 42 36.62 -54.59 -47.70
N LEU A 43 36.96 -53.86 -46.62
CA LEU A 43 37.89 -54.31 -45.59
C LEU A 43 37.59 -55.77 -45.25
N SER A 44 38.65 -56.59 -45.19
CA SER A 44 38.48 -58.00 -44.87
C SER A 44 37.81 -58.16 -43.48
N PRO A 45 37.10 -59.25 -43.22
CA PRO A 45 36.47 -59.49 -41.92
C PRO A 45 37.44 -59.37 -40.73
N SER A 46 38.73 -59.69 -40.92
CA SER A 46 39.75 -59.54 -39.88
C SER A 46 40.15 -58.08 -39.64
N GLU A 47 40.27 -57.27 -40.71
CA GLU A 47 40.58 -55.84 -40.60
C GLU A 47 39.42 -55.04 -40.03
N THR A 48 38.17 -55.40 -40.36
CA THR A 48 36.98 -54.79 -39.75
C THR A 48 36.88 -55.10 -38.25
N VAL A 49 37.21 -56.33 -37.83
CA VAL A 49 37.27 -56.69 -36.39
C VAL A 49 38.39 -55.92 -35.69
N ARG A 50 39.58 -55.79 -36.30
CA ARG A 50 40.70 -55.03 -35.73
C ARG A 50 40.38 -53.53 -35.62
N ALA A 51 39.78 -52.95 -36.66
CA ALA A 51 39.37 -51.55 -36.66
C ALA A 51 38.28 -51.28 -35.62
N LYS A 52 37.27 -52.16 -35.49
CA LYS A 52 36.25 -52.04 -34.42
C LYS A 52 36.88 -52.07 -33.04
N LYS A 53 37.81 -53.00 -32.79
CA LYS A 53 38.52 -53.08 -31.51
C LYS A 53 39.30 -51.80 -31.18
N ILE A 54 40.02 -51.23 -32.15
CA ILE A 54 40.76 -49.97 -31.95
C ILE A 54 39.81 -48.80 -31.68
N ILE A 55 38.66 -48.75 -32.36
CA ILE A 55 37.63 -47.73 -32.12
C ILE A 55 37.04 -47.88 -30.72
N GLU A 56 36.71 -49.10 -30.29
CA GLU A 56 36.18 -49.38 -28.95
C GLU A 56 37.20 -49.04 -27.84
N GLU A 57 38.48 -49.37 -28.04
CA GLU A 57 39.57 -49.00 -27.13
C GLU A 57 39.75 -47.48 -27.06
N SER A 58 39.76 -46.80 -28.21
CA SER A 58 39.90 -45.33 -28.28
C SER A 58 38.68 -44.61 -27.69
N GLN A 59 37.47 -45.13 -27.89
CA GLN A 59 36.24 -44.60 -27.28
C GLN A 59 36.25 -44.78 -25.76
N SER A 60 36.78 -45.90 -25.26
CA SER A 60 36.93 -46.15 -23.82
C SER A 60 37.96 -45.23 -23.19
N GLU A 61 39.09 -44.99 -23.86
CA GLU A 61 40.13 -44.06 -23.38
C GLU A 61 39.63 -42.60 -23.36
N LEU A 62 38.90 -42.17 -24.41
CA LEU A 62 38.25 -40.85 -24.43
C LEU A 62 37.23 -40.69 -23.29
N ALA A 63 36.42 -41.72 -23.02
CA ALA A 63 35.44 -41.70 -21.93
C ALA A 63 36.12 -41.55 -20.54
N LEU A 64 37.26 -42.23 -20.32
CA LEU A 64 38.04 -42.10 -19.09
C LEU A 64 38.67 -40.72 -18.94
N LEU A 65 39.17 -40.14 -20.04
CA LEU A 65 39.75 -38.80 -20.04
C LEU A 65 38.68 -37.73 -19.75
N ASP A 66 37.50 -37.85 -20.36
CA ASP A 66 36.34 -36.98 -20.10
C ASP A 66 35.91 -37.06 -18.63
N GLN A 67 35.89 -38.27 -18.06
CA GLN A 67 35.56 -38.47 -16.64
C GLN A 67 36.60 -37.82 -15.72
N SER A 68 37.89 -37.95 -16.01
CA SER A 68 38.98 -37.31 -15.26
C SER A 68 38.91 -35.77 -15.34
N MET A 69 38.67 -35.22 -16.53
CA MET A 69 38.50 -33.79 -16.75
C MET A 69 37.25 -33.24 -16.05
N TYR A 70 36.16 -33.99 -16.04
CA TYR A 70 34.96 -33.66 -15.28
C TYR A 70 35.27 -33.55 -13.78
N PHE A 71 35.91 -34.56 -13.17
CA PHE A 71 36.26 -34.51 -11.75
C PHE A 71 37.25 -33.39 -11.40
N ARG A 72 38.23 -33.13 -12.26
CA ARG A 72 39.17 -32.01 -12.07
C ARG A 72 38.45 -30.67 -12.13
N ARG A 73 37.50 -30.50 -13.06
CA ARG A 73 36.68 -29.29 -13.19
C ARG A 73 35.79 -29.08 -11.96
N VAL A 74 35.15 -30.14 -11.45
CA VAL A 74 34.35 -30.09 -10.22
C VAL A 74 35.22 -29.62 -9.04
N ARG A 75 36.40 -30.21 -8.83
CA ARG A 75 37.31 -29.80 -7.74
C ARG A 75 37.79 -28.34 -7.85
N VAL A 76 38.09 -27.87 -9.05
CA VAL A 76 38.50 -26.47 -9.27
C VAL A 76 37.32 -25.53 -8.99
N LEU A 77 36.11 -25.89 -9.40
CA LEU A 77 34.91 -25.10 -9.10
C LEU A 77 34.61 -25.07 -7.59
N ASP A 78 34.75 -26.19 -6.89
CA ASP A 78 34.61 -26.25 -5.42
C ASP A 78 35.65 -25.34 -4.75
N THR A 79 36.91 -25.41 -5.20
CA THR A 79 38.00 -24.56 -4.69
C THR A 79 37.76 -23.08 -4.99
N ILE A 80 37.24 -22.73 -6.17
CA ILE A 80 36.87 -21.35 -6.52
C ILE A 80 35.70 -20.90 -5.65
N GLN A 81 34.69 -21.74 -5.44
CA GLN A 81 33.53 -21.42 -4.61
C GLN A 81 33.93 -21.23 -3.14
N GLU A 82 34.87 -22.03 -2.64
CA GLU A 82 35.52 -21.83 -1.35
C GLU A 82 36.30 -20.50 -1.33
N ASN A 83 37.13 -20.19 -2.32
CA ASN A 83 37.86 -18.93 -2.29
C ASN A 83 36.97 -17.69 -2.53
N LEU A 84 35.84 -17.82 -3.23
CA LEU A 84 34.86 -16.75 -3.43
C LEU A 84 34.18 -16.31 -2.13
N TYR A 85 34.06 -17.18 -1.11
CA TYR A 85 33.57 -16.75 0.19
C TYR A 85 34.55 -15.81 0.90
N LEU A 86 35.86 -15.96 0.65
CA LEU A 86 36.91 -15.08 1.19
C LEU A 86 36.90 -13.71 0.50
N LEU A 87 36.63 -13.69 -0.80
CA LEU A 87 36.51 -12.49 -1.61
C LEU A 87 35.10 -11.87 -1.57
N SER A 88 34.21 -12.39 -0.72
CA SER A 88 32.86 -11.89 -0.61
C SER A 88 32.88 -10.39 -0.27
N PRO A 89 32.24 -9.53 -1.07
CA PRO A 89 32.26 -8.07 -0.86
C PRO A 89 31.87 -7.65 0.56
N TRP A 90 31.02 -8.45 1.21
CA TRP A 90 30.56 -8.23 2.60
C TRP A 90 31.67 -8.37 3.66
N ARG A 91 32.74 -9.12 3.37
CA ARG A 91 33.91 -9.23 4.26
C ARG A 91 34.89 -8.08 4.10
N LEU A 92 34.86 -7.40 2.95
CA LEU A 92 35.69 -6.21 2.70
C LEU A 92 34.98 -4.92 3.08
N MET A 93 33.66 -4.98 3.24
CA MET A 93 32.84 -3.84 3.61
C MET A 93 33.26 -3.29 4.99
N PRO A 94 33.56 -1.99 5.13
CA PRO A 94 33.80 -1.35 6.42
C PRO A 94 32.61 -1.52 7.39
N PRO A 95 32.84 -1.60 8.71
CA PRO A 95 31.76 -1.71 9.70
C PRO A 95 30.67 -0.64 9.55
N GLU A 96 31.05 0.59 9.20
CA GLU A 96 30.16 1.74 9.07
C GLU A 96 29.12 1.53 7.95
N LEU A 97 29.51 0.91 6.83
CA LEU A 97 28.58 0.58 5.76
C LEU A 97 27.62 -0.54 6.17
N LEU A 98 28.11 -1.53 6.93
CA LEU A 98 27.25 -2.58 7.49
C LEU A 98 26.25 -1.99 8.48
N GLU A 99 26.64 -1.04 9.32
CA GLU A 99 25.75 -0.32 10.22
C GLU A 99 24.64 0.45 9.47
N ILE A 100 24.98 1.12 8.36
CA ILE A 100 23.99 1.79 7.50
C ILE A 100 23.00 0.76 6.92
N ILE A 101 23.49 -0.36 6.41
CA ILE A 101 22.64 -1.46 5.91
C ILE A 101 21.75 -1.99 7.03
N PHE A 102 22.29 -2.17 8.24
CA PHE A 102 21.53 -2.64 9.39
C PHE A 102 20.39 -1.67 9.75
N LEU A 103 20.62 -0.36 9.67
CA LEU A 103 19.57 0.64 9.84
C LEU A 103 18.54 0.61 8.72
N MET A 104 18.95 0.40 7.46
CA MET A 104 18.02 0.28 6.34
C MET A 104 17.10 -0.93 6.49
N VAL A 105 17.65 -2.09 6.85
CA VAL A 105 16.86 -3.31 7.12
C VAL A 105 15.91 -3.11 8.31
N LYS A 106 16.28 -2.26 9.28
CA LYS A 106 15.41 -1.89 10.41
C LYS A 106 14.26 -0.97 10.01
N LYS A 107 14.43 -0.11 8.99
CA LYS A 107 13.42 0.88 8.56
C LYS A 107 12.12 0.25 8.04
N ASP A 108 12.16 -1.01 7.60
CA ASP A 108 11.00 -1.70 7.00
C ASP A 108 10.10 -2.46 8.02
N GLY A 109 10.22 -2.13 9.32
CA GLY A 109 9.19 -2.31 10.33
C GLY A 109 9.49 -3.32 11.46
N PRO A 110 8.62 -3.43 12.49
CA PRO A 110 7.43 -2.61 12.80
C PRO A 110 7.41 -2.11 14.25
N LEU A 111 6.45 -1.25 14.65
CA LEU A 111 5.62 -1.38 15.87
C LEU A 111 4.28 -0.67 15.61
N PRO A 112 3.13 -1.39 15.64
CA PRO A 112 2.55 -1.90 16.89
C PRO A 112 2.45 -3.43 16.97
N GLY A 113 2.70 -4.01 18.15
CA GLY A 113 2.34 -5.40 18.50
C GLY A 113 3.36 -6.49 18.13
N CYS A 114 4.49 -6.16 17.50
CA CYS A 114 5.56 -7.15 17.34
C CYS A 114 6.40 -7.26 18.61
N PHE A 115 6.67 -8.51 18.99
CA PHE A 115 7.59 -8.88 20.06
C PHE A 115 8.96 -8.22 19.86
N PRO A 116 9.68 -7.89 20.94
CA PRO A 116 11.08 -7.45 20.86
C PRO A 116 11.90 -8.59 20.24
N LYS A 117 12.10 -8.52 18.92
CA LYS A 117 12.92 -9.47 18.18
C LYS A 117 14.35 -8.95 18.23
N LEU A 118 15.26 -9.78 18.70
CA LEU A 118 16.68 -9.53 18.53
C LEU A 118 16.96 -9.31 17.03
N PRO A 119 17.84 -8.37 16.65
CA PRO A 119 18.13 -8.11 15.25
C PRO A 119 18.54 -9.41 14.54
N LYS A 120 17.73 -9.91 13.61
CA LYS A 120 18.01 -11.18 12.89
C LYS A 120 19.37 -11.15 12.17
N ILE A 121 19.81 -9.94 11.81
CA ILE A 121 21.13 -9.66 11.24
C ILE A 121 22.29 -10.17 12.13
N SER A 122 22.09 -10.29 13.44
CA SER A 122 23.10 -10.81 14.37
C SER A 122 23.33 -12.32 14.23
N GLN A 123 22.56 -13.00 13.38
CA GLN A 123 22.65 -14.44 13.13
C GLN A 123 23.32 -14.79 11.79
N VAL A 124 23.75 -13.79 11.01
CA VAL A 124 24.37 -14.02 9.70
C VAL A 124 25.78 -14.58 9.83
N CYS A 125 26.67 -13.89 10.54
CA CYS A 125 28.02 -14.35 10.82
C CYS A 125 28.55 -13.70 12.12
N ARG A 126 29.72 -14.15 12.60
CA ARG A 126 30.36 -13.61 13.82
C ARG A 126 30.58 -12.10 13.73
N ARG A 127 31.15 -11.62 12.62
CA ARG A 127 31.41 -10.19 12.41
C ARG A 127 30.14 -9.35 12.47
N TRP A 128 29.07 -9.78 11.79
CA TRP A 128 27.78 -9.08 11.81
C TRP A 128 27.18 -9.08 13.21
N ARG A 129 27.33 -10.18 13.95
CA ARG A 129 26.94 -10.25 15.35
C ARG A 129 27.69 -9.21 16.18
N ASP A 130 29.01 -9.17 16.10
CA ASP A 130 29.84 -8.26 16.90
C ASP A 130 29.52 -6.79 16.60
N ILE A 131 29.37 -6.43 15.32
CA ILE A 131 28.93 -5.08 14.91
C ILE A 131 27.52 -4.80 15.45
N SER A 132 26.56 -5.71 15.22
CA SER A 132 25.18 -5.50 15.64
C SER A 132 25.04 -5.35 17.15
N LEU A 133 25.82 -6.09 17.95
CA LEU A 133 25.79 -6.04 19.42
C LEU A 133 26.38 -4.74 19.98
N ASN A 134 27.34 -4.13 19.27
CA ASN A 134 27.99 -2.88 19.66
C ASN A 134 27.32 -1.63 19.09
N PHE A 135 26.50 -1.78 18.07
CA PHE A 135 25.84 -0.68 17.39
C PHE A 135 24.51 -0.32 18.08
N ALA A 136 24.59 0.60 19.04
CA ALA A 136 23.50 1.01 19.92
C ALA A 136 22.16 1.38 19.21
N PRO A 137 22.15 2.09 18.06
CA PRO A 137 20.91 2.45 17.37
C PRO A 137 20.01 1.25 16.98
N LEU A 138 20.57 0.05 16.81
CA LEU A 138 19.78 -1.16 16.56
C LEU A 138 18.95 -1.62 17.76
N TRP A 139 19.36 -1.25 18.97
CA TRP A 139 18.75 -1.66 20.23
C TRP A 139 17.82 -0.60 20.83
N SER A 140 17.70 0.55 20.17
CA SER A 140 16.96 1.71 20.66
C SER A 140 15.45 1.68 20.42
N ASP A 141 14.95 0.73 19.62
CA ASP A 141 13.51 0.57 19.40
C ASP A 141 13.02 -0.55 20.32
N ILE A 142 12.27 -0.16 21.35
CA ILE A 142 11.83 -1.06 22.41
C ILE A 142 10.31 -1.21 22.34
N SER A 143 9.86 -2.46 22.21
CA SER A 143 8.46 -2.83 22.16
C SER A 143 8.09 -3.66 23.36
N VAL A 144 7.09 -3.21 24.11
CA VAL A 144 6.57 -3.94 25.27
C VAL A 144 5.06 -4.00 25.17
N ASP A 145 4.54 -5.22 25.03
CA ASP A 145 3.12 -5.53 25.16
C ASP A 145 2.92 -6.39 26.41
N LEU A 146 2.53 -5.77 27.53
CA LEU A 146 2.35 -6.51 28.79
C LEU A 146 1.13 -7.44 28.78
N HIS A 147 0.25 -7.33 27.78
CA HIS A 147 -0.92 -8.20 27.66
C HIS A 147 -0.56 -9.51 26.94
N ALA A 148 0.29 -9.44 25.91
CA ALA A 148 0.62 -10.57 25.05
C ALA A 148 1.72 -11.50 25.61
N HIS A 149 2.32 -11.20 26.76
CA HIS A 149 3.47 -11.93 27.28
C HIS A 149 3.12 -12.87 28.45
N PRO A 150 3.11 -14.20 28.24
CA PRO A 150 2.87 -15.16 29.33
C PRO A 150 4.04 -15.25 30.33
N HIS A 151 5.20 -14.64 30.02
CA HIS A 151 6.43 -14.78 30.81
C HIS A 151 7.10 -13.42 31.11
N PRO A 152 6.58 -12.65 32.10
CA PRO A 152 7.08 -11.30 32.41
C PRO A 152 8.57 -11.26 32.80
N LYS A 153 9.08 -12.30 33.48
CA LYS A 153 10.51 -12.40 33.83
C LYS A 153 11.42 -12.49 32.60
N ARG A 154 10.98 -13.17 31.53
CA ARG A 154 11.75 -13.28 30.29
C ARG A 154 11.75 -11.95 29.55
N LEU A 155 10.58 -11.29 29.50
CA LEU A 155 10.44 -9.97 28.89
C LEU A 155 11.35 -8.95 29.59
N LEU A 156 11.38 -8.94 30.93
CA LEU A 156 12.26 -8.08 31.72
C LEU A 156 13.73 -8.23 31.29
N LYS A 157 14.25 -9.46 31.24
CA LYS A 157 15.64 -9.72 30.80
C LYS A 157 15.92 -9.25 29.37
N ILE A 158 14.95 -9.39 28.47
CA ILE A 158 15.08 -8.92 27.09
C ILE A 158 15.17 -7.40 27.06
N VAL A 159 14.27 -6.71 27.77
CA VAL A 159 14.24 -5.24 27.84
C VAL A 159 15.48 -4.69 28.52
N GLU A 160 15.94 -5.29 29.63
CA GLU A 160 17.22 -4.95 30.28
C GLU A 160 18.38 -5.05 29.29
N CYS A 161 18.46 -6.14 28.54
CA CYS A 161 19.50 -6.35 27.52
C CYS A 161 19.44 -5.30 26.41
N GLN A 162 18.25 -4.92 25.94
CA GLN A 162 18.07 -3.86 24.94
C GLN A 162 18.48 -2.48 25.50
N LEU A 163 18.07 -2.15 26.72
CA LEU A 163 18.44 -0.91 27.40
C LEU A 163 19.95 -0.81 27.63
N GLN A 164 20.58 -1.91 28.05
CA GLN A 164 22.03 -1.98 28.22
C GLN A 164 22.77 -1.77 26.89
N ARG A 165 22.31 -2.41 25.80
CA ARG A 165 22.95 -2.32 24.47
C ARG A 165 22.69 -1.00 23.75
N SER A 166 21.55 -0.36 24.01
CA SER A 166 21.27 0.99 23.51
C SER A 166 22.09 2.07 24.22
N ARG A 167 22.76 1.75 25.35
CA ARG A 167 23.67 2.63 26.09
C ARG A 167 23.01 3.97 26.45
N GLN A 168 23.52 5.10 25.94
CA GLN A 168 22.94 6.44 26.11
C GLN A 168 22.25 6.94 24.82
N HIS A 169 22.04 6.07 23.83
CA HIS A 169 21.34 6.46 22.62
C HIS A 169 19.88 6.78 22.92
N VAL A 170 19.28 7.66 22.13
CA VAL A 170 17.86 7.98 22.24
C VAL A 170 17.00 6.74 22.00
N LEU A 171 15.80 6.72 22.56
CA LEU A 171 14.89 5.58 22.54
C LEU A 171 13.61 5.91 21.79
N ARG A 172 13.14 4.93 21.01
CA ARG A 172 11.78 4.88 20.45
C ARG A 172 11.04 3.76 21.18
N VAL A 173 9.99 4.10 21.90
CA VAL A 173 9.29 3.12 22.75
C VAL A 173 7.85 2.90 22.28
N TYR A 174 7.42 1.64 22.27
CA TYR A 174 6.02 1.25 22.16
C TYR A 174 5.66 0.48 23.42
N ILE A 175 4.61 0.92 24.11
CA ILE A 175 4.18 0.32 25.37
C ILE A 175 2.68 0.09 25.29
N ARG A 176 2.24 -1.17 25.45
CA ARG A 176 0.83 -1.53 25.54
C ARG A 176 0.50 -2.15 26.89
N ILE A 177 -0.44 -1.53 27.59
CA ILE A 177 -0.89 -1.85 28.94
C ILE A 177 -2.42 -1.81 28.95
N THR A 178 -3.06 -2.98 28.87
CA THR A 178 -4.52 -3.10 28.84
C THR A 178 -5.12 -3.40 30.21
N GLN A 179 -4.40 -4.11 31.10
CA GLN A 179 -4.90 -4.52 32.41
C GLN A 179 -4.58 -3.50 33.51
N LYS A 180 -5.48 -3.37 34.48
CA LYS A 180 -5.43 -2.32 35.52
C LYS A 180 -4.21 -2.41 36.43
N ASP A 181 -3.66 -3.60 36.66
CA ASP A 181 -2.57 -3.80 37.64
C ASP A 181 -1.16 -3.76 37.04
N HIS A 182 -1.05 -3.66 35.71
CA HIS A 182 0.23 -3.71 35.01
C HIS A 182 1.10 -2.45 35.15
N PHE A 183 0.59 -1.35 35.72
CA PHE A 183 1.42 -0.18 36.02
C PHE A 183 2.48 -0.44 37.11
N LYS A 184 2.34 -1.52 37.88
CA LYS A 184 3.35 -1.99 38.84
C LYS A 184 4.33 -3.00 38.23
N ASP A 185 4.17 -3.33 36.95
CA ASP A 185 5.04 -4.30 36.29
C ASP A 185 6.48 -3.79 36.25
N LYS A 186 7.43 -4.66 36.59
CA LYS A 186 8.86 -4.31 36.71
C LYS A 186 9.44 -3.84 35.37
N VAL A 187 8.97 -4.38 34.24
CA VAL A 187 9.38 -3.96 32.89
C VAL A 187 8.95 -2.52 32.65
N PHE A 188 7.72 -2.19 33.04
CA PHE A 188 7.20 -0.85 32.87
C PHE A 188 7.95 0.17 33.73
N VAL A 189 8.17 -0.12 35.01
CA VAL A 189 8.97 0.72 35.91
C VAL A 189 10.40 0.90 35.37
N LEU A 190 11.02 -0.17 34.86
CA LEU A 190 12.35 -0.10 34.25
C LEU A 190 12.38 0.85 33.04
N LEU A 191 11.36 0.81 32.17
CA LEU A 191 11.28 1.72 31.02
C LEU A 191 11.10 3.18 31.46
N LEU A 192 10.28 3.44 32.48
CA LEU A 192 10.09 4.78 33.03
C LEU A 192 11.40 5.39 33.57
N ASN A 193 12.28 4.57 34.15
CA ASN A 193 13.60 5.01 34.61
C ASN A 193 14.53 5.49 33.47
N HIS A 194 14.21 5.15 32.22
CA HIS A 194 14.92 5.61 31.03
C HIS A 194 14.12 6.59 30.17
N SER A 195 13.04 7.18 30.73
CA SER A 195 12.15 8.12 30.04
C SER A 195 12.84 9.39 29.55
N ASN A 196 13.96 9.78 30.15
CA ASN A 196 14.80 10.89 29.71
C ASN A 196 15.45 10.71 28.34
N ARG A 197 15.53 9.48 27.85
CA ARG A 197 16.07 9.16 26.52
C ARG A 197 14.98 9.02 25.46
N TRP A 198 13.70 9.05 25.85
CA TRP A 198 12.60 8.85 24.91
C TRP A 198 12.49 10.04 23.97
N VAL A 199 12.62 9.81 22.67
CA VAL A 199 12.38 10.83 21.64
C VAL A 199 11.04 10.62 20.97
N HIS A 200 10.63 9.36 20.83
CA HIS A 200 9.35 8.96 20.27
C HIS A 200 8.72 7.90 21.17
N ALA A 201 7.47 8.11 21.58
CA ALA A 201 6.74 7.15 22.40
C ALA A 201 5.36 6.88 21.81
N ILE A 202 4.97 5.61 21.74
CA ILE A 202 3.63 5.15 21.38
C ILE A 202 3.08 4.38 22.58
N LEU A 203 2.10 4.93 23.27
CA LEU A 203 1.59 4.45 24.53
C LEU A 203 0.12 4.05 24.36
N HIS A 204 -0.17 2.77 24.49
CA HIS A 204 -1.52 2.22 24.53
C HIS A 204 -1.86 1.90 25.98
N LEU A 205 -2.53 2.81 26.68
CA LEU A 205 -2.70 2.76 28.12
C LEU A 205 -4.17 2.63 28.53
N ASN A 206 -4.40 2.14 29.73
CA ASN A 206 -5.66 2.34 30.43
C ASN A 206 -5.63 3.67 31.22
N PRO A 207 -6.80 4.24 31.56
CA PRO A 207 -6.91 5.50 32.32
C PRO A 207 -6.07 5.55 33.60
N ILE A 208 -6.06 4.46 34.38
CA ILE A 208 -5.37 4.39 35.68
C ILE A 208 -3.86 4.54 35.49
N THR A 209 -3.33 3.91 34.44
CA THR A 209 -1.89 3.94 34.14
C THR A 209 -1.44 5.35 33.76
N VAL A 210 -2.28 6.15 33.07
CA VAL A 210 -1.95 7.54 32.71
C VAL A 210 -1.62 8.37 33.95
N PHE A 211 -2.36 8.21 35.05
CA PHE A 211 -2.07 8.92 36.30
C PHE A 211 -0.73 8.52 36.93
N ALA A 212 -0.29 7.27 36.73
CA ALA A 212 1.01 6.83 37.23
C ALA A 212 2.18 7.55 36.52
N TYR A 213 1.97 8.05 35.31
CA TYR A 213 2.98 8.77 34.54
C TYR A 213 3.25 10.20 35.05
N ASP A 214 2.35 10.81 35.82
CA ASP A 214 2.52 12.20 36.28
C ASP A 214 3.86 12.40 37.04
N LYS A 215 4.36 11.33 37.67
CA LYS A 215 5.66 11.29 38.35
C LYS A 215 6.87 11.42 37.43
N ILE A 216 6.74 11.18 36.13
CA ILE A 216 7.85 11.22 35.17
C ILE A 216 7.83 12.47 34.29
N SER A 217 6.92 13.42 34.53
CA SER A 217 6.78 14.65 33.74
C SER A 217 8.12 15.39 33.57
N SER A 218 8.89 15.51 34.65
CA SER A 218 10.21 16.15 34.67
C SER A 218 11.31 15.35 33.97
N SER A 219 11.09 14.06 33.72
CA SER A 219 12.04 13.17 33.08
C SER A 219 11.91 13.17 31.56
N LEU A 220 10.80 13.60 30.96
CA LEU A 220 10.55 13.54 29.50
C LEU A 220 11.29 14.61 28.66
N LYS A 221 12.53 14.94 29.04
CA LYS A 221 13.32 16.05 28.48
C LYS A 221 13.69 15.91 26.99
N SER A 222 13.68 14.68 26.46
CA SER A 222 14.00 14.41 25.05
C SER A 222 12.77 14.14 24.19
N LEU A 223 11.57 14.08 24.79
CA LEU A 223 10.37 13.59 24.10
C LEU A 223 9.87 14.62 23.09
N GLN A 224 9.92 14.27 21.81
CA GLN A 224 9.49 15.12 20.70
C GLN A 224 8.19 14.64 20.06
N THR A 225 7.96 13.32 20.06
CA THR A 225 6.75 12.71 19.49
C THR A 225 6.08 11.80 20.50
N ILE A 226 4.78 11.98 20.68
CA ILE A 226 3.94 11.12 21.51
C ILE A 226 2.70 10.69 20.73
N GLU A 227 2.46 9.39 20.69
CA GLU A 227 1.17 8.81 20.33
C GLU A 227 0.56 8.17 21.56
N LEU A 228 -0.56 8.70 22.05
CA LEU A 228 -1.24 8.23 23.23
C LEU A 228 -2.62 7.70 22.85
N ARG A 229 -2.81 6.39 23.00
CA ARG A 229 -4.09 5.71 22.83
C ARG A 229 -4.63 5.30 24.19
N VAL A 230 -5.71 5.91 24.64
CA VAL A 230 -6.35 5.55 25.91
C VAL A 230 -7.64 4.78 25.65
N ARG A 231 -7.64 3.50 26.02
CA ARG A 231 -8.85 2.67 25.97
C ARG A 231 -9.71 3.00 27.18
N SER A 232 -10.71 3.86 27.01
CA SER A 232 -11.65 4.21 28.07
C SER A 232 -13.08 3.85 27.67
N ASN A 233 -13.82 3.22 28.58
CA ASN A 233 -15.25 2.93 28.44
C ASN A 233 -16.09 4.15 28.86
N ASN A 234 -15.75 5.36 28.39
CA ASN A 234 -16.41 6.66 28.64
C ASN A 234 -15.88 7.53 29.79
N ALA A 235 -14.88 7.10 30.57
CA ALA A 235 -14.28 7.98 31.59
C ALA A 235 -13.26 8.93 30.95
N MET A 236 -13.44 10.23 31.16
CA MET A 236 -12.46 11.24 30.74
C MET A 236 -11.19 11.11 31.59
N VAL A 237 -10.03 11.08 30.94
CA VAL A 237 -8.73 10.95 31.62
C VAL A 237 -7.98 12.27 31.54
N SER A 238 -7.67 12.86 32.70
CA SER A 238 -6.79 14.04 32.77
C SER A 238 -5.34 13.62 32.57
N CYS A 239 -4.61 14.30 31.68
CA CYS A 239 -3.18 14.11 31.51
C CYS A 239 -2.32 14.97 32.45
N GLY A 240 -2.92 15.83 33.29
CA GLY A 240 -2.21 16.65 34.27
C GLY A 240 -1.03 17.43 33.68
N GLY A 241 0.08 17.49 34.44
CA GLY A 241 1.33 18.13 34.04
C GLY A 241 2.28 17.21 33.26
N LEU A 242 1.80 16.05 32.78
CA LEU A 242 2.66 15.00 32.24
C LEU A 242 3.64 15.47 31.16
N PHE A 243 3.21 16.41 30.32
CA PHE A 243 3.99 16.86 29.16
C PHE A 243 4.54 18.28 29.30
N GLU A 244 4.42 18.90 30.47
CA GLU A 244 4.72 20.31 30.69
C GLU A 244 6.16 20.68 30.29
N HIS A 245 7.12 19.81 30.61
CA HIS A 245 8.55 20.05 30.37
C HIS A 245 9.10 19.35 29.13
N ALA A 246 8.27 18.60 28.39
CA ALA A 246 8.71 17.86 27.23
C ALA A 246 8.83 18.78 26.00
N PRO A 247 9.88 18.68 25.17
CA PRO A 247 10.02 19.47 23.94
C PRO A 247 9.16 18.89 22.80
N LEU A 248 7.86 18.68 23.06
CA LEU A 248 6.94 18.06 22.12
C LEU A 248 6.79 18.89 20.85
N ARG A 249 6.74 18.19 19.72
CA ARG A 249 6.51 18.73 18.37
C ARG A 249 5.38 18.01 17.65
N HIS A 250 5.21 16.71 17.92
CA HIS A 250 4.22 15.87 17.26
C HIS A 250 3.38 15.14 18.31
N ILE A 251 2.07 15.33 18.26
CA ILE A 251 1.13 14.76 19.22
C ILE A 251 0.04 14.00 18.44
N TYR A 252 -0.16 12.73 18.79
CA TYR A 252 -1.20 11.86 18.24
C TYR A 252 -2.03 11.32 19.40
N LEU A 253 -3.27 11.78 19.55
CA LEU A 253 -4.14 11.46 20.66
C LEU A 253 -5.35 10.67 20.17
N HIS A 254 -5.51 9.47 20.71
CA HIS A 254 -6.63 8.60 20.38
C HIS A 254 -7.40 8.25 21.65
N GLY A 255 -8.73 8.43 21.60
CA GLY A 255 -9.63 8.14 22.71
C GLY A 255 -10.06 9.39 23.50
N TYR A 256 -10.66 9.15 24.66
CA TYR A 256 -11.34 10.16 25.48
C TYR A 256 -10.38 10.83 26.48
N LEU A 257 -9.57 11.77 26.00
CA LEU A 257 -8.64 12.54 26.84
C LEU A 257 -9.21 13.91 27.23
N GLY A 258 -9.11 14.25 28.52
CA GLY A 258 -9.45 15.56 29.04
C GLY A 258 -8.30 16.53 28.83
N LEU A 259 -8.29 17.21 27.68
CA LEU A 259 -7.23 18.16 27.32
C LEU A 259 -7.31 19.49 28.06
N GLU A 260 -8.45 19.81 28.66
CA GLU A 260 -8.65 21.06 29.40
C GLU A 260 -7.72 21.19 30.60
N THR A 261 -7.42 20.06 31.23
CA THR A 261 -6.55 19.97 32.40
C THR A 261 -5.12 19.58 32.03
N ALA A 262 -4.83 19.32 30.76
CA ALA A 262 -3.51 18.90 30.30
C ALA A 262 -2.61 20.12 30.08
N VAL A 263 -1.46 20.15 30.78
CA VAL A 263 -0.41 21.14 30.56
C VAL A 263 0.49 20.66 29.43
N ILE A 264 0.13 21.05 28.20
CA ILE A 264 0.87 20.74 26.98
C ILE A 264 1.49 22.04 26.44
N PRO A 265 2.75 22.02 25.95
CA PRO A 265 3.40 23.16 25.31
C PRO A 265 2.85 23.39 23.88
N TRP A 266 1.58 23.81 23.81
CA TRP A 266 0.81 23.95 22.58
C TRP A 266 1.47 24.86 21.53
N ASP A 267 2.22 25.87 21.97
CA ASP A 267 2.94 26.82 21.11
C ASP A 267 4.05 26.17 20.27
N ARG A 268 4.53 24.99 20.67
CA ARG A 268 5.65 24.27 20.01
C ARG A 268 5.19 23.13 19.11
N ILE A 269 3.89 22.82 19.12
CA ILE A 269 3.35 21.69 18.39
C ILE A 269 3.25 22.02 16.91
N LEU A 270 3.97 21.23 16.10
CA LEU A 270 3.99 21.33 14.64
C LEU A 270 2.94 20.41 14.00
N THR A 271 2.65 19.28 14.66
CA THR A 271 1.72 18.26 14.18
C THR A 271 0.80 17.81 15.31
N TYR A 272 -0.51 17.93 15.12
CA TYR A 272 -1.50 17.43 16.07
C TYR A 272 -2.51 16.56 15.34
N HIS A 273 -2.71 15.34 15.83
CA HIS A 273 -3.74 14.43 15.35
C HIS A 273 -4.56 13.98 16.55
N GLY A 274 -5.87 14.19 16.55
CA GLY A 274 -6.68 13.60 17.62
C GLY A 274 -8.15 13.96 17.57
N ALA A 275 -8.92 13.33 18.45
CA ALA A 275 -10.33 13.65 18.61
C ALA A 275 -10.51 15.05 19.23
N THR A 276 -11.60 15.73 18.88
CA THR A 276 -12.01 16.96 19.55
C THR A 276 -12.39 16.70 20.99
N ILE A 277 -12.20 17.74 21.78
CA ILE A 277 -12.30 17.73 23.23
C ILE A 277 -13.78 17.58 23.58
N TYR A 278 -14.06 16.64 24.49
CA TYR A 278 -15.43 16.31 24.94
C TYR A 278 -16.14 17.45 25.65
N ASN A 279 -15.38 18.44 26.06
CA ASN A 279 -15.85 19.63 26.74
C ASN A 279 -15.64 20.81 25.81
N SER A 280 -16.58 21.74 25.92
CA SER A 280 -16.86 22.95 25.16
C SER A 280 -15.70 23.96 25.09
N SER A 281 -14.47 23.53 24.86
CA SER A 281 -13.32 24.41 24.76
C SER A 281 -12.52 24.14 23.50
N PHE A 282 -12.61 25.09 22.57
CA PHE A 282 -11.63 25.25 21.48
C PHE A 282 -10.27 25.79 21.99
N HIS A 283 -10.07 25.85 23.32
CA HIS A 283 -8.90 26.47 23.95
C HIS A 283 -7.57 25.90 23.46
N PRO A 284 -7.39 24.58 23.26
CA PRO A 284 -6.12 24.08 22.73
C PRO A 284 -5.82 24.58 21.32
N LEU A 285 -6.85 24.67 20.45
CA LEU A 285 -6.65 25.17 19.10
C LEU A 285 -6.20 26.63 19.07
N GLN A 286 -6.68 27.46 19.99
CA GLN A 286 -6.23 28.86 20.12
C GLN A 286 -4.74 28.97 20.51
N LYS A 287 -4.18 27.94 21.17
CA LYS A 287 -2.77 27.92 21.61
C LYS A 287 -1.82 27.31 20.57
N LEU A 288 -2.33 26.70 19.50
CA LEU A 288 -1.56 26.06 18.44
C LEU A 288 -1.02 27.09 17.42
N THR A 289 -0.17 28.02 17.86
CA THR A 289 0.32 29.11 17.00
C THR A 289 1.33 28.66 15.94
N SER A 290 2.08 27.60 16.20
CA SER A 290 3.14 27.07 15.32
C SER A 290 2.72 25.84 14.50
N ILE A 291 1.45 25.45 14.54
CA ILE A 291 1.00 24.20 13.91
C ILE A 291 1.06 24.27 12.39
N THR A 292 1.54 23.20 11.77
CA THR A 292 1.66 23.05 10.31
C THR A 292 0.76 21.94 9.75
N ASP A 293 0.51 20.89 10.54
CA ASP A 293 -0.36 19.76 10.19
C ASP A 293 -1.34 19.49 11.34
N LEU A 294 -2.64 19.65 11.05
CA LEU A 294 -3.72 19.50 12.01
C LEU A 294 -4.72 18.46 11.50
N GLU A 295 -4.86 17.37 12.22
CA GLU A 295 -5.89 16.35 12.02
C GLU A 295 -6.82 16.32 13.24
N ILE A 296 -8.10 16.57 13.01
CA ILE A 296 -9.13 16.64 14.03
C ILE A 296 -10.22 15.64 13.71
N THR A 297 -10.63 14.85 14.69
CA THR A 297 -11.74 13.91 14.58
C THR A 297 -12.90 14.32 15.50
N TRP A 298 -14.12 14.45 14.99
CA TRP A 298 -15.28 14.93 15.73
C TRP A 298 -16.27 13.80 15.99
N ASP A 299 -16.48 13.46 17.27
CA ASP A 299 -17.19 12.25 17.70
C ASP A 299 -18.60 12.48 18.31
N LYS A 300 -19.03 13.71 18.65
CA LYS A 300 -20.30 13.94 19.38
C LYS A 300 -21.10 15.19 18.97
N TYR A 301 -22.41 15.13 19.27
CA TYR A 301 -23.49 16.09 18.96
C TYR A 301 -23.51 17.41 19.76
N ARG A 302 -22.47 17.76 20.53
CA ARG A 302 -22.58 18.98 21.34
C ARG A 302 -22.31 20.21 20.49
N GLU A 303 -23.34 21.03 20.38
CA GLU A 303 -23.26 22.40 19.90
C GLU A 303 -22.34 23.19 20.83
N TYR A 304 -21.30 23.78 20.25
CA TYR A 304 -20.52 24.78 20.94
C TYR A 304 -20.09 25.83 19.93
N GLU A 305 -20.38 27.10 20.21
CA GLU A 305 -19.88 28.21 19.40
C GLU A 305 -18.70 28.84 20.15
N PRO A 306 -17.46 28.74 19.63
CA PRO A 306 -16.34 29.42 20.25
C PRO A 306 -16.54 30.94 20.19
N GLU A 307 -16.34 31.62 21.31
CA GLU A 307 -16.54 33.08 21.42
C GLU A 307 -15.65 33.88 20.44
N ASN A 308 -14.51 33.33 20.05
CA ASN A 308 -13.49 34.02 19.27
C ASN A 308 -13.03 33.20 18.06
N LYS A 309 -12.76 33.91 16.95
CA LYS A 309 -12.13 33.31 15.77
C LYS A 309 -10.70 32.86 16.08
N ILE A 310 -10.38 31.64 15.69
CA ILE A 310 -9.12 30.95 15.88
C ILE A 310 -8.26 31.15 14.63
N LYS A 311 -7.11 31.79 14.79
CA LYS A 311 -6.17 32.06 13.69
C LYS A 311 -5.01 31.07 13.75
N LEU A 312 -4.91 30.19 12.75
CA LEU A 312 -3.82 29.23 12.60
C LEU A 312 -2.96 29.62 11.41
N VAL A 313 -2.10 30.63 11.61
CA VAL A 313 -1.34 31.27 10.53
C VAL A 313 -0.26 30.37 9.92
N ALA A 314 0.31 29.43 10.68
CA ALA A 314 1.33 28.51 10.18
C ALA A 314 0.74 27.24 9.52
N LEU A 315 -0.58 27.07 9.56
CA LEU A 315 -1.22 25.81 9.16
C LEU A 315 -1.18 25.62 7.64
N GLU A 316 -0.51 24.56 7.20
CA GLU A 316 -0.41 24.20 5.79
C GLU A 316 -1.34 23.04 5.42
N LYS A 317 -1.61 22.12 6.37
CA LYS A 317 -2.45 20.94 6.16
C LYS A 317 -3.52 20.84 7.24
N LEU A 318 -4.77 20.76 6.82
CA LEU A 318 -5.93 20.57 7.69
C LEU A 318 -6.70 19.33 7.26
N THR A 319 -6.89 18.40 8.18
CA THR A 319 -7.77 17.23 8.03
C THR A 319 -8.84 17.30 9.12
N VAL A 320 -10.10 17.31 8.72
CA VAL A 320 -11.22 17.30 9.66
C VAL A 320 -12.06 16.08 9.34
N ARG A 321 -12.24 15.19 10.32
CA ARG A 321 -13.10 14.03 10.24
C ARG A 321 -14.31 14.24 11.13
N PHE A 322 -15.51 13.98 10.62
CA PHE A 322 -16.75 14.01 11.37
C PHE A 322 -17.35 12.61 11.33
N HIS A 323 -17.41 11.93 12.47
CA HIS A 323 -18.00 10.59 12.54
C HIS A 323 -19.51 10.60 12.49
N ILE A 324 -20.13 11.73 12.82
CA ILE A 324 -21.57 11.91 12.87
C ILE A 324 -21.91 13.14 12.01
N PRO A 325 -22.79 13.00 11.01
CA PRO A 325 -23.22 14.14 10.22
C PRO A 325 -24.05 15.09 11.08
N CYS A 326 -23.52 16.29 11.33
CA CYS A 326 -24.18 17.32 12.13
C CYS A 326 -23.84 18.69 11.56
N THR A 327 -24.84 19.33 10.94
CA THR A 327 -24.70 20.65 10.29
C THR A 327 -24.17 21.72 11.24
N GLU A 328 -24.65 21.73 12.49
CA GLU A 328 -24.20 22.73 13.47
C GLU A 328 -22.74 22.55 13.88
N ALA A 329 -22.26 21.30 13.96
CA ALA A 329 -20.84 21.04 14.22
C ALA A 329 -19.95 21.57 13.09
N TYR A 330 -20.37 21.40 11.83
CA TYR A 330 -19.65 21.97 10.68
C TYR A 330 -19.59 23.49 10.76
N ARG A 331 -20.74 24.11 11.06
CA ARG A 331 -20.87 25.56 11.14
C ARG A 331 -20.01 26.12 12.25
N SER A 332 -20.10 25.54 13.44
CA SER A 332 -19.27 25.89 14.59
C SER A 332 -17.78 25.83 14.24
N PHE A 333 -17.32 24.77 13.58
CA PHE A 333 -15.90 24.64 13.26
C PHE A 333 -15.46 25.62 12.15
N PHE A 334 -16.10 25.57 10.99
CA PHE A 334 -15.62 26.28 9.79
C PHE A 334 -15.83 27.81 9.87
N CYS A 335 -16.85 28.30 10.58
CA CYS A 335 -17.06 29.74 10.72
C CYS A 335 -16.05 30.43 11.66
N HIS A 336 -15.39 29.66 12.52
CA HIS A 336 -14.52 30.21 13.56
C HIS A 336 -13.03 30.00 13.29
N ILE A 337 -12.65 29.26 12.26
CA ILE A 337 -11.24 28.99 11.94
C ILE A 337 -10.76 29.87 10.77
N ILE A 338 -9.57 30.47 10.93
CA ILE A 338 -8.90 31.31 9.94
C ILE A 338 -7.52 30.70 9.64
N VAL A 339 -7.30 30.27 8.40
CA VAL A 339 -6.16 29.45 7.95
C VAL A 339 -5.56 30.02 6.66
N PRO A 340 -4.84 31.16 6.73
CA PRO A 340 -4.43 31.92 5.54
C PRO A 340 -3.42 31.20 4.65
N ASN A 341 -2.63 30.28 5.21
CA ASN A 341 -1.55 29.57 4.49
C ASN A 341 -1.90 28.12 4.15
N LEU A 342 -3.19 27.77 4.15
CA LEU A 342 -3.63 26.40 3.94
C LEU A 342 -3.37 25.92 2.51
N LYS A 343 -2.54 24.87 2.37
CA LYS A 343 -2.18 24.24 1.09
C LYS A 343 -2.99 22.96 0.83
N ARG A 344 -3.30 22.19 1.87
CA ARG A 344 -4.08 20.94 1.78
C ARG A 344 -5.25 20.95 2.76
N LEU A 345 -6.44 20.71 2.24
CA LEU A 345 -7.66 20.57 3.02
C LEU A 345 -8.31 19.20 2.75
N THR A 346 -8.49 18.42 3.80
CA THR A 346 -9.25 17.16 3.77
C THR A 346 -10.45 17.29 4.69
N VAL A 347 -11.66 17.11 4.17
CA VAL A 347 -12.92 17.08 4.92
C VAL A 347 -13.55 15.72 4.75
N ASP A 348 -13.55 14.93 5.82
CA ASP A 348 -14.14 13.61 5.84
C ASP A 348 -15.40 13.62 6.71
N VAL A 349 -16.57 13.39 6.14
CA VAL A 349 -17.84 13.30 6.90
C VAL A 349 -18.45 11.89 6.82
N GLY A 350 -17.71 10.93 6.26
CA GLY A 350 -18.27 9.66 5.83
C GLY A 350 -18.96 9.74 4.47
N VAL A 351 -19.06 8.59 3.82
CA VAL A 351 -19.74 8.45 2.52
C VAL A 351 -21.23 8.72 2.71
N ASP A 352 -21.85 9.37 1.72
CA ASP A 352 -23.30 9.71 1.68
C ASP A 352 -23.78 10.72 2.73
N SER A 353 -22.87 11.23 3.57
CA SER A 353 -23.21 12.27 4.52
C SER A 353 -23.26 13.64 3.84
N PRO A 354 -24.33 14.43 4.05
CA PRO A 354 -24.44 15.76 3.48
C PRO A 354 -23.35 16.66 4.06
N LEU A 355 -22.65 17.38 3.19
CA LEU A 355 -21.71 18.42 3.56
C LEU A 355 -22.11 19.73 2.90
N GLN A 356 -22.31 20.76 3.72
CA GLN A 356 -22.52 22.12 3.24
C GLN A 356 -21.18 22.75 2.86
N LEU A 357 -20.80 22.62 1.58
CA LEU A 357 -19.56 23.19 1.05
C LEU A 357 -19.54 24.73 1.15
N ALA A 358 -20.70 25.36 1.30
CA ALA A 358 -20.81 26.78 1.61
C ALA A 358 -20.05 27.18 2.90
N LEU A 359 -20.07 26.32 3.94
CA LEU A 359 -19.34 26.56 5.20
C LEU A 359 -17.83 26.50 4.98
N VAL A 360 -17.36 25.53 4.20
CA VAL A 360 -15.95 25.45 3.77
C VAL A 360 -15.56 26.68 2.95
N GLY A 361 -16.43 27.13 2.05
CA GLY A 361 -16.24 28.35 1.27
C GLY A 361 -16.16 29.61 2.15
N SER A 362 -16.96 29.69 3.22
CA SER A 362 -16.91 30.77 4.21
C SER A 362 -15.57 30.80 4.97
N MET A 363 -15.09 29.63 5.43
CA MET A 363 -13.77 29.49 6.04
C MET A 363 -12.67 30.00 5.12
N ILE A 364 -12.67 29.56 3.86
CA ILE A 364 -11.67 29.94 2.87
C ILE A 364 -11.72 31.46 2.58
N SER A 365 -12.93 31.99 2.37
CA SER A 365 -13.13 33.43 2.08
C SER A 365 -12.69 34.32 3.24
N SER A 366 -12.91 33.86 4.48
CA SER A 366 -12.46 34.59 5.68
C SER A 366 -10.96 34.47 5.93
N SER A 367 -10.32 33.41 5.42
CA SER A 367 -8.89 33.14 5.58
C SER A 367 -8.04 33.83 4.52
N SER A 368 -8.56 34.04 3.31
CA SER A 368 -7.78 34.57 2.20
C SER A 368 -8.67 35.18 1.12
N THR A 369 -8.12 36.17 0.43
CA THR A 369 -8.69 36.61 -0.85
C THR A 369 -8.39 35.58 -1.95
N PRO A 370 -9.20 35.49 -3.03
CA PRO A 370 -8.95 34.54 -4.12
C PRO A 370 -7.56 34.64 -4.76
N SER A 371 -6.92 35.82 -4.71
CA SER A 371 -5.57 36.03 -5.25
C SER A 371 -4.46 35.53 -4.32
N THR A 372 -4.69 35.56 -3.01
CA THR A 372 -3.74 35.12 -1.97
C THR A 372 -3.93 33.67 -1.59
N ASN A 373 -5.06 33.04 -1.94
CA ASN A 373 -5.34 31.66 -1.64
C ASN A 373 -4.26 30.72 -2.22
N VAL A 374 -3.65 29.92 -1.36
CA VAL A 374 -2.58 28.96 -1.68
C VAL A 374 -3.04 27.51 -1.67
N LEU A 375 -4.34 27.24 -1.58
CA LEU A 375 -4.88 25.88 -1.55
C LEU A 375 -4.56 25.14 -2.86
N GLU A 376 -3.80 24.07 -2.74
CA GLU A 376 -3.34 23.23 -3.84
C GLU A 376 -4.06 21.89 -3.88
N GLU A 377 -4.52 21.39 -2.74
CA GLU A 377 -5.18 20.09 -2.64
C GLU A 377 -6.46 20.17 -1.81
N PHE A 378 -7.56 19.67 -2.37
CA PHE A 378 -8.85 19.58 -1.69
C PHE A 378 -9.40 18.17 -1.82
N VAL A 379 -9.65 17.54 -0.67
CA VAL A 379 -10.20 16.19 -0.55
C VAL A 379 -11.48 16.26 0.28
N CYS A 380 -12.57 15.69 -0.22
CA CYS A 380 -13.86 15.68 0.43
C CYS A 380 -14.52 14.30 0.26
N SER A 381 -15.08 13.73 1.32
CA SER A 381 -15.89 12.50 1.25
C SER A 381 -17.41 12.77 1.31
N GLY A 382 -17.83 13.96 1.74
CA GLY A 382 -19.24 14.35 1.88
C GLY A 382 -19.92 14.83 0.62
N THR A 383 -21.17 14.41 0.40
CA THR A 383 -21.97 14.82 -0.76
C THR A 383 -22.43 16.27 -0.59
N PRO A 384 -22.21 17.16 -1.59
CA PRO A 384 -22.72 18.53 -1.53
C PRO A 384 -24.24 18.54 -1.35
N ASP A 385 -24.72 19.32 -0.38
CA ASP A 385 -26.16 19.42 -0.05
C ASP A 385 -26.93 20.21 -1.13
N GLY A 386 -26.34 21.32 -1.60
CA GLY A 386 -26.90 22.17 -2.64
C GLY A 386 -26.31 21.98 -4.04
N GLN A 387 -27.10 22.36 -5.05
CA GLN A 387 -26.59 22.56 -6.41
C GLN A 387 -25.68 23.80 -6.45
N ASN A 388 -24.60 23.75 -7.22
CA ASN A 388 -23.63 24.84 -7.40
C ASN A 388 -22.72 25.12 -6.20
N GLU A 389 -22.81 24.41 -5.09
CA GLU A 389 -21.94 24.69 -3.94
C GLU A 389 -20.47 24.40 -4.26
N LEU A 390 -20.20 23.30 -4.96
CA LEU A 390 -18.85 22.99 -5.43
C LEU A 390 -18.38 24.07 -6.40
N THR A 391 -19.23 24.49 -7.35
CA THR A 391 -18.94 25.62 -8.26
C THR A 391 -18.53 26.87 -7.49
N MET A 392 -19.26 27.23 -6.43
CA MET A 392 -18.96 28.40 -5.59
C MET A 392 -17.62 28.25 -4.87
N LEU A 393 -17.36 27.08 -4.29
CA LEU A 393 -16.10 26.77 -3.63
C LEU A 393 -14.92 26.87 -4.61
N LEU A 394 -15.03 26.25 -5.79
CA LEU A 394 -13.95 26.23 -6.79
C LEU A 394 -13.56 27.62 -7.31
N ARG A 395 -14.48 28.60 -7.29
CA ARG A 395 -14.17 30.01 -7.62
C ARG A 395 -13.20 30.64 -6.61
N LEU A 396 -13.19 30.17 -5.37
CA LEU A 396 -12.33 30.69 -4.31
C LEU A 396 -10.91 30.10 -4.35
N VAL A 397 -10.72 28.97 -5.05
CA VAL A 397 -9.48 28.18 -5.04
C VAL A 397 -8.90 27.96 -6.45
N PRO A 398 -8.60 29.03 -7.22
CA PRO A 398 -8.15 28.90 -8.62
C PRO A 398 -6.77 28.22 -8.77
N ARG A 399 -6.01 28.04 -7.67
CA ARG A 399 -4.68 27.41 -7.66
C ARG A 399 -4.70 25.89 -7.46
N LEU A 400 -5.87 25.31 -7.28
CA LEU A 400 -6.04 23.89 -7.00
C LEU A 400 -5.35 23.00 -8.05
N LYS A 401 -4.63 21.98 -7.60
CA LYS A 401 -3.87 21.00 -8.39
C LYS A 401 -4.46 19.60 -8.28
N VAL A 402 -4.88 19.23 -7.07
CA VAL A 402 -5.50 17.93 -6.75
C VAL A 402 -6.90 18.18 -6.20
N LEU A 403 -7.89 17.51 -6.78
CA LEU A 403 -9.27 17.55 -6.34
C LEU A 403 -9.80 16.12 -6.18
N GLU A 404 -10.22 15.78 -4.96
CA GLU A 404 -10.94 14.55 -4.67
C GLU A 404 -12.29 14.90 -4.03
N VAL A 405 -13.39 14.54 -4.67
CA VAL A 405 -14.76 14.87 -4.22
C VAL A 405 -15.72 13.74 -4.53
N PRO A 406 -16.88 13.63 -3.86
CA PRO A 406 -17.93 12.73 -4.32
C PRO A 406 -18.49 13.20 -5.67
N LEU A 407 -19.17 12.31 -6.37
CA LEU A 407 -19.79 12.59 -7.68
C LEU A 407 -20.69 13.83 -7.58
N PRO A 408 -20.26 14.98 -8.12
CA PRO A 408 -20.97 16.22 -7.90
C PRO A 408 -22.23 16.27 -8.78
N PRO A 409 -23.22 17.13 -8.47
CA PRO A 409 -24.37 17.34 -9.36
C PRO A 409 -23.93 17.67 -10.80
N ILE A 410 -24.74 17.32 -11.80
CA ILE A 410 -24.44 17.55 -13.24
C ILE A 410 -24.00 19.01 -13.51
N ARG A 411 -24.65 19.98 -12.85
CA ARG A 411 -24.33 21.41 -13.00
C ARG A 411 -22.92 21.77 -12.53
N ASP A 412 -22.46 21.14 -11.45
CA ASP A 412 -21.11 21.28 -10.91
C ASP A 412 -20.08 20.51 -11.75
N MET A 413 -20.44 19.31 -12.22
CA MET A 413 -19.56 18.52 -13.10
C MET A 413 -19.25 19.25 -14.41
N ARG A 414 -20.23 19.96 -14.98
CA ARG A 414 -20.06 20.79 -16.18
C ARG A 414 -18.99 21.88 -16.03
N GLN A 415 -18.63 22.27 -14.81
CA GLN A 415 -17.62 23.31 -14.57
C GLN A 415 -16.19 22.86 -14.86
N PHE A 416 -15.95 21.54 -14.92
CA PHE A 416 -14.63 20.98 -15.22
C PHE A 416 -14.35 20.91 -16.72
N ILE A 417 -15.39 21.02 -17.56
CA ILE A 417 -15.29 21.00 -19.03
C ILE A 417 -14.75 22.34 -19.53
N LEU A 418 -13.79 22.32 -20.45
CA LEU A 418 -13.28 23.55 -21.08
C LEU A 418 -14.21 23.98 -22.20
N GLN A 419 -14.69 25.22 -22.13
CA GLN A 419 -15.53 25.85 -23.14
C GLN A 419 -14.81 27.08 -23.70
N ALA A 420 -14.90 27.30 -25.01
CA ALA A 420 -14.15 28.36 -25.71
C ALA A 420 -14.34 29.76 -25.11
N ASN A 421 -15.55 30.06 -24.63
CA ASN A 421 -15.91 31.39 -24.13
C ASN A 421 -15.94 31.49 -22.60
N ARG A 422 -15.42 30.49 -21.89
CA ARG A 422 -15.51 30.42 -20.43
C ARG A 422 -14.16 30.21 -19.78
N ARG A 423 -13.83 31.06 -18.81
CA ARG A 423 -12.64 30.84 -17.97
C ARG A 423 -12.87 29.60 -17.10
N PRO A 424 -11.98 28.59 -17.14
CA PRO A 424 -12.08 27.44 -16.26
C PRO A 424 -11.91 27.87 -14.81
N LEU A 425 -12.71 27.28 -13.91
CA LEU A 425 -12.67 27.63 -12.48
C LEU A 425 -11.37 27.16 -11.83
N VAL A 426 -10.90 25.99 -12.21
CA VAL A 426 -9.70 25.34 -11.67
C VAL A 426 -8.69 25.02 -12.78
N PRO A 427 -8.05 26.03 -13.37
CA PRO A 427 -7.17 25.84 -14.52
C PRO A 427 -5.96 24.96 -14.19
N LYS A 428 -5.54 24.85 -12.93
CA LYS A 428 -4.32 24.13 -12.53
C LYS A 428 -4.55 22.67 -12.11
N VAL A 429 -5.79 22.20 -12.04
CA VAL A 429 -6.07 20.82 -11.60
C VAL A 429 -5.50 19.87 -12.63
N HIS A 430 -4.64 18.96 -12.18
CA HIS A 430 -4.07 17.88 -13.00
C HIS A 430 -4.44 16.49 -12.47
N THR A 431 -4.95 16.41 -11.24
CA THR A 431 -5.42 15.17 -10.62
C THR A 431 -6.86 15.37 -10.16
N LEU A 432 -7.77 14.59 -10.74
CA LEU A 432 -9.19 14.59 -10.40
C LEU A 432 -9.61 13.18 -9.96
N HIS A 433 -10.09 13.08 -8.73
CA HIS A 433 -10.68 11.86 -8.18
C HIS A 433 -12.15 12.12 -7.84
N VAL A 434 -13.03 11.28 -8.34
CA VAL A 434 -14.48 11.39 -8.12
C VAL A 434 -14.97 10.13 -7.43
N THR A 435 -15.59 10.24 -6.27
CA THR A 435 -16.18 9.09 -5.56
C THR A 435 -17.66 8.95 -5.92
N ALA A 436 -18.02 7.95 -6.70
CA ALA A 436 -19.38 7.62 -7.07
C ALA A 436 -20.00 6.64 -6.05
N ASN A 437 -21.08 7.08 -5.42
CA ASN A 437 -21.97 6.27 -4.58
C ASN A 437 -23.17 5.70 -5.37
N ARG A 438 -23.33 6.12 -6.62
CA ARG A 438 -24.43 5.75 -7.53
C ARG A 438 -23.89 5.50 -8.94
N SER A 439 -24.76 5.02 -9.82
CA SER A 439 -24.44 4.87 -11.24
C SER A 439 -24.01 6.20 -11.87
N ILE A 440 -23.04 6.15 -12.78
CA ILE A 440 -22.54 7.33 -13.52
C ILE A 440 -23.14 7.42 -14.92
N ARG A 441 -24.19 6.64 -15.23
CA ARG A 441 -24.82 6.60 -16.55
C ARG A 441 -25.30 7.96 -17.03
N ASP A 442 -25.93 8.73 -16.14
CA ASP A 442 -26.42 10.09 -16.43
C ASP A 442 -25.29 11.11 -16.64
N TYR A 443 -24.04 10.73 -16.34
CA TYR A 443 -22.85 11.55 -16.49
C TYR A 443 -22.03 11.18 -17.73
N LYS A 444 -22.44 10.17 -18.52
CA LYS A 444 -21.66 9.66 -19.66
C LYS A 444 -21.19 10.77 -20.59
N ASP A 445 -22.11 11.60 -21.07
CA ASP A 445 -21.78 12.67 -22.03
C ASP A 445 -20.85 13.71 -21.41
N LEU A 446 -21.03 14.03 -20.13
CA LEU A 446 -20.19 14.99 -19.40
C LEU A 446 -18.79 14.46 -19.15
N ILE A 447 -18.67 13.18 -18.78
CA ILE A 447 -17.39 12.51 -18.55
C ILE A 447 -16.62 12.40 -19.88
N SER A 448 -17.31 12.07 -20.97
CA SER A 448 -16.73 11.99 -22.31
C SER A 448 -16.22 13.36 -22.77
N GLU A 449 -17.04 14.39 -22.59
CA GLU A 449 -16.67 15.77 -22.91
C GLU A 449 -15.55 16.31 -22.00
N LEU A 450 -15.54 15.92 -20.72
CA LEU A 450 -14.45 16.24 -19.79
C LEU A 450 -13.14 15.62 -20.26
N ILE A 451 -13.14 14.34 -20.61
CA ILE A 451 -11.97 13.64 -21.14
C ILE A 451 -11.46 14.35 -22.39
N ARG A 452 -12.34 14.60 -23.36
CA ARG A 452 -12.01 15.24 -24.62
C ARG A 452 -11.37 16.60 -24.41
N THR A 453 -11.92 17.39 -23.48
CA THR A 453 -11.49 18.76 -23.23
C THR A 453 -10.37 18.89 -22.20
N ARG A 454 -10.07 17.90 -21.35
CA ARG A 454 -9.07 18.06 -20.28
C ARG A 454 -7.99 16.99 -20.26
N CYS A 455 -8.28 15.79 -20.75
CA CYS A 455 -7.33 14.67 -20.77
C CYS A 455 -6.69 14.49 -22.15
N GLU A 456 -7.46 14.59 -23.24
CA GLU A 456 -7.02 14.31 -24.61
C GLU A 456 -6.65 15.57 -25.41
N TRP A 457 -6.43 16.69 -24.73
CA TRP A 457 -6.16 17.96 -25.40
C TRP A 457 -4.91 17.85 -26.29
N LYS A 458 -5.12 17.89 -27.61
CA LYS A 458 -4.05 17.98 -28.62
C LYS A 458 -3.62 19.45 -28.75
N ASP A 459 -2.32 19.71 -28.89
CA ASP A 459 -1.73 21.06 -28.96
C ASP A 459 -2.37 22.02 -29.98
N GLN A 460 -3.12 21.50 -30.96
CA GLN A 460 -3.84 22.26 -31.98
C GLN A 460 -5.09 23.00 -31.45
N MET A 461 -5.65 22.58 -30.31
CA MET A 461 -6.84 23.20 -29.70
C MET A 461 -6.48 24.40 -28.80
N ARG A 462 -5.44 25.20 -29.08
CA ARG A 462 -5.27 26.45 -28.31
C ARG A 462 -6.49 27.32 -28.57
N PRO A 463 -7.34 27.64 -27.56
CA PRO A 463 -8.44 28.57 -27.74
C PRO A 463 -7.78 29.90 -28.09
N PHE A 464 -7.82 30.24 -29.37
CA PHE A 464 -7.43 31.55 -29.84
C PHE A 464 -8.41 32.53 -29.21
N SER A 465 -7.98 33.22 -28.15
CA SER A 465 -8.63 34.48 -27.83
C SER A 465 -8.34 35.41 -29.00
N SER A 466 -9.38 35.91 -29.65
CA SER A 466 -9.29 36.99 -30.65
C SER A 466 -8.54 38.24 -30.10
N GLU A 467 -8.35 38.35 -28.79
CA GLU A 467 -7.67 39.47 -28.13
C GLU A 467 -6.19 39.24 -27.73
N GLY A 468 -5.52 38.16 -28.14
CA GLY A 468 -4.10 37.94 -27.83
C GLY A 468 -3.71 37.84 -26.33
N LYS A 469 -4.69 37.84 -25.41
CA LYS A 469 -4.46 37.64 -23.97
C LYS A 469 -4.16 36.16 -23.75
N LYS A 470 -2.88 35.83 -23.54
CA LYS A 470 -2.43 34.50 -23.14
C LYS A 470 -3.22 34.04 -21.91
N TYR A 471 -4.26 33.22 -22.10
CA TYR A 471 -4.89 32.54 -20.98
C TYR A 471 -3.81 31.76 -20.24
N ASN A 472 -3.75 31.93 -18.91
CA ASN A 472 -2.90 31.13 -18.05
C ASN A 472 -3.06 29.66 -18.44
N ARG A 473 -1.95 28.98 -18.73
CA ARG A 473 -1.92 27.60 -19.23
C ARG A 473 -2.82 26.72 -18.37
N VAL A 474 -3.92 26.27 -18.95
CA VAL A 474 -4.80 25.29 -18.34
C VAL A 474 -4.05 23.96 -18.32
N ALA A 475 -3.84 23.39 -17.14
CA ALA A 475 -3.14 22.13 -16.95
C ALA A 475 -3.98 20.97 -17.50
N GLN A 476 -3.35 20.05 -18.23
CA GLN A 476 -3.96 18.79 -18.63
C GLN A 476 -4.25 17.93 -17.39
N LEU A 477 -5.40 17.24 -17.38
CA LEU A 477 -5.67 16.20 -16.40
C LEU A 477 -4.76 15.00 -16.69
N LYS A 478 -3.74 14.82 -15.86
CA LYS A 478 -2.82 13.68 -15.91
C LYS A 478 -3.43 12.43 -15.31
N THR A 479 -4.29 12.61 -14.30
CA THR A 479 -4.95 11.51 -13.61
C THR A 479 -6.40 11.87 -13.43
N PHE A 480 -7.27 11.00 -13.95
CA PHE A 480 -8.71 11.06 -13.71
C PHE A 480 -9.18 9.69 -13.24
N THR A 481 -9.74 9.63 -12.04
CA THR A 481 -10.18 8.39 -11.42
C THR A 481 -11.60 8.53 -10.90
N ILE A 482 -12.43 7.53 -11.13
CA ILE A 482 -13.76 7.40 -10.52
C ILE A 482 -13.68 6.22 -9.53
N LYS A 483 -13.80 6.49 -8.24
CA LYS A 483 -13.83 5.48 -7.17
C LYS A 483 -15.28 5.12 -6.87
N PHE A 484 -15.59 3.85 -6.72
CA PHE A 484 -16.92 3.32 -6.46
C PHE A 484 -16.98 2.85 -5.00
N THR A 485 -17.95 3.33 -4.23
CA THR A 485 -18.18 2.91 -2.84
C THR A 485 -18.71 1.47 -2.80
N GLU A 486 -18.66 0.81 -1.64
CA GLU A 486 -19.08 -0.60 -1.54
C GLU A 486 -20.52 -0.87 -2.00
N ASN A 487 -21.40 0.10 -1.78
CA ASN A 487 -22.84 0.03 -2.12
C ASN A 487 -23.18 0.54 -3.54
N SER A 488 -22.18 1.00 -4.30
CA SER A 488 -22.41 1.57 -5.63
C SER A 488 -22.39 0.53 -6.75
N ALA A 489 -22.66 0.98 -7.99
CA ALA A 489 -22.61 0.15 -9.18
C ALA A 489 -21.25 -0.54 -9.37
N ILE A 490 -21.30 -1.68 -10.06
CA ILE A 490 -20.12 -2.46 -10.42
C ILE A 490 -19.29 -1.66 -11.43
N PRO A 491 -18.02 -1.32 -11.14
CA PRO A 491 -17.20 -0.45 -12.01
C PRO A 491 -17.13 -0.93 -13.46
N GLU A 492 -17.18 -2.24 -13.71
CA GLU A 492 -17.09 -2.80 -15.06
C GLU A 492 -18.30 -2.45 -15.91
N VAL A 493 -19.50 -2.52 -15.32
CA VAL A 493 -20.75 -2.16 -16.00
C VAL A 493 -20.72 -0.68 -16.35
N GLU A 494 -20.20 0.16 -15.45
CA GLU A 494 -20.06 1.59 -15.67
C GLU A 494 -18.96 1.92 -16.69
N ARG A 495 -17.86 1.16 -16.70
CA ARG A 495 -16.80 1.25 -17.73
C ARG A 495 -17.37 0.98 -19.11
N ASP A 496 -18.10 -0.12 -19.28
CA ASP A 496 -18.63 -0.54 -20.58
C ASP A 496 -19.66 0.47 -21.11
N HIS A 497 -20.35 1.20 -20.20
CA HIS A 497 -21.18 2.34 -20.55
C HIS A 497 -20.38 3.57 -21.01
N LEU A 498 -19.22 3.83 -20.38
CA LEU A 498 -18.34 4.96 -20.70
C LEU A 498 -17.52 4.77 -21.99
N ASP A 499 -17.06 3.56 -22.30
CA ASP A 499 -16.22 3.25 -23.48
C ASP A 499 -17.01 3.27 -24.83
N ASP A 500 -18.11 4.03 -24.89
CA ASP A 500 -19.11 4.04 -25.97
C ASP A 500 -19.60 2.63 -26.32
N GLY A 501 -20.70 2.22 -25.66
CA GLY A 501 -21.35 0.90 -25.74
C GLY A 501 -21.74 0.34 -27.11
N SER A 502 -21.24 0.89 -28.22
CA SER A 502 -21.42 0.38 -29.57
C SER A 502 -20.81 -1.02 -29.78
N VAL A 503 -19.75 -1.39 -29.05
CA VAL A 503 -19.08 -2.69 -29.28
C VAL A 503 -19.57 -3.81 -28.35
N LEU A 504 -20.16 -3.48 -27.19
CA LEU A 504 -20.51 -4.49 -26.17
C LEU A 504 -21.99 -4.52 -25.74
N LEU A 505 -22.73 -3.40 -25.79
CA LEU A 505 -24.10 -3.35 -25.24
C LEU A 505 -25.20 -3.50 -26.30
N ASN A 506 -24.87 -3.41 -27.59
CA ASN A 506 -25.85 -3.59 -28.68
C ASN A 506 -26.06 -5.06 -29.10
N THR A 507 -25.25 -5.98 -28.60
CA THR A 507 -25.61 -7.40 -28.62
C THR A 507 -26.55 -7.65 -27.46
N ASN A 508 -27.75 -8.16 -27.75
CA ASN A 508 -28.69 -8.67 -26.76
C ASN A 508 -27.94 -9.59 -25.79
N TRP A 509 -27.53 -9.09 -24.61
CA TRP A 509 -26.89 -9.91 -23.58
C TRP A 509 -27.78 -11.08 -23.15
N LEU A 510 -29.07 -11.05 -23.51
CA LEU A 510 -30.05 -12.11 -23.35
C LEU A 510 -29.79 -13.36 -24.20
N GLU A 511 -29.04 -13.26 -25.31
CA GLU A 511 -28.43 -14.44 -25.95
C GLU A 511 -27.12 -14.77 -25.25
N VAL A 512 -27.23 -15.08 -23.96
CA VAL A 512 -26.09 -15.36 -23.09
C VAL A 512 -25.39 -16.64 -23.57
N ASP A 513 -24.19 -16.49 -24.16
CA ASP A 513 -23.28 -17.59 -24.44
C ASP A 513 -23.00 -18.39 -23.15
N GLN A 514 -23.01 -19.72 -23.26
CA GLN A 514 -22.77 -20.66 -22.16
C GLN A 514 -21.44 -20.37 -21.45
N GLY A 515 -20.42 -19.90 -22.17
CA GLY A 515 -19.10 -19.59 -21.62
C GLY A 515 -19.14 -18.54 -20.50
N TRP A 516 -19.87 -17.43 -20.67
CA TRP A 516 -20.00 -16.41 -19.63
C TRP A 516 -20.69 -16.93 -18.36
N LYS A 517 -21.77 -17.72 -18.51
CA LYS A 517 -22.49 -18.31 -17.36
C LYS A 517 -21.57 -19.21 -16.54
N ILE A 518 -20.74 -20.01 -17.20
CA ILE A 518 -19.77 -20.88 -16.56
C ILE A 518 -18.74 -20.06 -15.77
N LEU A 519 -18.16 -19.04 -16.39
CA LEU A 519 -17.16 -18.17 -15.74
C LEU A 519 -17.73 -17.41 -14.55
N VAL A 520 -18.95 -16.86 -14.66
CA VAL A 520 -19.65 -16.19 -13.56
C VAL A 520 -19.93 -17.15 -12.42
N ARG A 521 -20.37 -18.38 -12.74
CA ARG A 521 -20.60 -19.42 -11.74
C ARG A 521 -19.31 -19.73 -10.97
N TRP A 522 -18.19 -19.94 -11.65
CA TRP A 522 -16.90 -20.18 -10.99
C TRP A 522 -16.44 -19.00 -10.14
N LYS A 523 -16.65 -17.76 -10.61
CA LYS A 523 -16.38 -16.58 -9.79
C LYS A 523 -17.24 -16.58 -8.52
N MET A 524 -18.54 -16.83 -8.64
CA MET A 524 -19.44 -16.87 -7.48
C MET A 524 -19.07 -18.01 -6.53
N ASP A 525 -18.70 -19.17 -7.06
CA ASP A 525 -18.23 -20.30 -6.26
C ASP A 525 -16.96 -19.94 -5.49
N LEU A 526 -15.99 -19.26 -6.10
CA LEU A 526 -14.78 -18.81 -5.40
C LEU A 526 -15.06 -17.70 -4.37
N ASP A 527 -15.67 -16.59 -4.79
CA ASP A 527 -15.82 -15.39 -3.97
C ASP A 527 -16.82 -15.55 -2.82
N ASN A 528 -17.96 -16.20 -3.09
CA ASN A 528 -19.11 -16.16 -2.19
C ASN A 528 -19.35 -17.46 -1.43
N ARG A 529 -18.69 -18.56 -1.84
CA ARG A 529 -18.93 -19.89 -1.26
C ARG A 529 -17.65 -20.53 -0.75
N ILE A 530 -16.76 -20.95 -1.64
CA ILE A 530 -15.60 -21.76 -1.29
C ILE A 530 -14.66 -20.98 -0.36
N LEU A 531 -14.25 -19.75 -0.71
CA LEU A 531 -13.28 -19.00 0.10
C LEU A 531 -13.86 -18.54 1.45
N PRO A 532 -15.06 -17.95 1.54
CA PRO A 532 -15.68 -17.62 2.83
C PRO A 532 -15.92 -18.83 3.72
N SER A 533 -16.45 -19.94 3.19
CA SER A 533 -16.69 -21.14 4.00
C SER A 533 -15.39 -21.79 4.47
N LEU A 534 -14.32 -21.74 3.65
CA LEU A 534 -13.00 -22.19 4.06
C LEU A 534 -12.46 -21.30 5.20
N LEU A 535 -12.65 -19.99 5.12
CA LEU A 535 -12.28 -19.05 6.19
C LEU A 535 -13.03 -19.34 7.50
N GLU A 536 -14.34 -19.56 7.42
CA GLU A 536 -15.18 -19.86 8.58
C GLU A 536 -14.83 -21.20 9.23
N SER A 537 -14.71 -22.26 8.43
CA SER A 537 -14.34 -23.61 8.87
C SER A 537 -12.97 -23.61 9.57
N MET A 538 -12.01 -22.86 9.04
CA MET A 538 -10.67 -22.77 9.62
C MET A 538 -10.62 -21.96 10.91
N ASN A 539 -11.43 -20.91 11.04
CA ASN A 539 -11.56 -20.18 12.30
C ASN A 539 -12.28 -21.01 13.39
N ALA A 540 -13.11 -21.98 12.99
CA ALA A 540 -13.80 -22.90 13.90
C ALA A 540 -12.93 -24.11 14.33
N SER A 541 -11.76 -24.31 13.70
CA SER A 541 -10.89 -25.49 13.82
C SER A 541 -10.29 -25.74 15.22
N GLU A 542 -10.51 -24.88 16.21
CA GLU A 542 -10.11 -25.18 17.59
C GLU A 542 -11.10 -26.09 18.35
N ALA A 543 -12.25 -26.47 17.77
CA ALA A 543 -13.36 -27.06 18.56
C ALA A 543 -13.95 -28.42 18.12
N SER A 544 -13.69 -28.98 16.92
CA SER A 544 -14.36 -30.24 16.51
C SER A 544 -13.73 -30.98 15.32
N GLU A 545 -13.66 -32.31 15.36
CA GLU A 545 -13.30 -33.18 14.22
C GLU A 545 -14.19 -32.94 12.99
N ALA A 546 -15.46 -32.56 13.18
CA ALA A 546 -16.38 -32.30 12.07
C ALA A 546 -15.91 -31.11 11.20
N SER A 547 -15.28 -30.10 11.81
CA SER A 547 -14.73 -28.93 11.08
C SER A 547 -13.57 -29.30 10.15
N LEU A 548 -12.77 -30.33 10.52
CA LEU A 548 -11.67 -30.83 9.69
C LEU A 548 -12.18 -31.53 8.42
N PHE A 549 -13.28 -32.29 8.53
CA PHE A 549 -13.90 -32.96 7.38
C PHE A 549 -14.52 -31.94 6.40
N GLU A 550 -15.19 -30.92 6.92
CA GLU A 550 -15.78 -29.85 6.09
C GLU A 550 -14.70 -29.05 5.34
N GLY A 551 -13.60 -28.69 6.02
CA GLY A 551 -12.46 -28.03 5.39
C GLY A 551 -11.84 -28.88 4.26
N ALA A 552 -11.70 -30.19 4.45
CA ALA A 552 -11.17 -31.09 3.42
C ALA A 552 -12.09 -31.18 2.18
N ALA A 553 -13.41 -31.18 2.37
CA ALA A 553 -14.37 -31.17 1.28
C ALA A 553 -14.30 -29.86 0.48
N LEU A 554 -14.25 -28.72 1.15
CA LEU A 554 -14.10 -27.39 0.53
C LEU A 554 -12.78 -27.25 -0.25
N LEU A 555 -11.69 -27.82 0.27
CA LEU A 555 -10.41 -27.84 -0.44
C LEU A 555 -10.42 -28.67 -1.71
N LYS A 556 -11.09 -29.83 -1.65
CA LYS A 556 -11.31 -30.66 -2.84
C LYS A 556 -12.13 -29.87 -3.88
N GLU A 557 -13.19 -29.20 -3.44
CA GLU A 557 -14.02 -28.37 -4.32
C GLU A 557 -13.25 -27.18 -4.92
N LEU A 558 -12.39 -26.52 -4.13
CA LEU A 558 -11.49 -25.48 -4.61
C LEU A 558 -10.56 -26.02 -5.70
N LYS A 559 -9.95 -27.18 -5.46
CA LYS A 559 -9.07 -27.86 -6.43
C LYS A 559 -9.82 -28.18 -7.72
N ASP A 560 -10.99 -28.82 -7.62
CA ASP A 560 -11.81 -29.19 -8.78
C ASP A 560 -12.26 -27.94 -9.56
N THR A 561 -12.49 -26.82 -8.89
CA THR A 561 -12.83 -25.53 -9.52
C THR A 561 -11.63 -24.96 -10.27
N PHE A 562 -10.43 -24.97 -9.68
CA PHE A 562 -9.20 -24.54 -10.36
C PHE A 562 -8.84 -25.44 -11.55
N ASP A 563 -9.02 -26.76 -11.44
CA ASP A 563 -8.79 -27.70 -12.54
C ASP A 563 -9.69 -27.35 -13.75
N LYS A 564 -10.96 -27.01 -13.49
CA LYS A 564 -11.90 -26.56 -14.54
C LYS A 564 -11.52 -25.22 -15.15
N ILE A 565 -11.09 -24.27 -14.32
CA ILE A 565 -10.65 -22.94 -14.76
C ILE A 565 -9.39 -23.05 -15.64
N GLU A 566 -8.43 -23.89 -15.24
CA GLU A 566 -7.19 -24.11 -16.00
C GLU A 566 -7.43 -24.82 -17.33
N ALA A 567 -8.46 -25.65 -17.43
CA ALA A 567 -8.86 -26.32 -18.68
C ALA A 567 -9.72 -25.43 -19.60
N PHE A 568 -10.19 -24.27 -19.12
CA PHE A 568 -11.06 -23.39 -19.89
C PHE A 568 -10.27 -22.59 -20.94
N GLU A 569 -10.60 -22.82 -22.21
CA GLU A 569 -10.06 -22.04 -23.34
C GLU A 569 -10.90 -20.78 -23.56
N VAL A 570 -10.26 -19.62 -23.53
CA VAL A 570 -10.93 -18.33 -23.71
C VAL A 570 -11.15 -18.10 -25.20
N THR A 571 -12.34 -18.44 -25.69
CA THR A 571 -12.77 -18.19 -27.08
C THR A 571 -13.15 -16.73 -27.30
N ASP A 572 -13.75 -16.07 -26.29
CA ASP A 572 -14.11 -14.66 -26.32
C ASP A 572 -13.64 -13.95 -25.03
N VAL A 573 -12.65 -13.06 -25.19
CA VAL A 573 -12.11 -12.25 -24.08
C VAL A 573 -13.19 -11.40 -23.40
N ARG A 574 -14.26 -11.03 -24.10
CA ARG A 574 -15.36 -10.22 -23.54
C ARG A 574 -16.08 -10.98 -22.42
N GLN A 575 -16.24 -12.30 -22.56
CA GLN A 575 -16.86 -13.14 -21.53
C GLN A 575 -15.97 -13.24 -20.30
N LEU A 576 -14.66 -13.36 -20.50
CA LEU A 576 -13.69 -13.38 -19.41
C LEU A 576 -13.65 -12.04 -18.65
N LEU A 577 -13.73 -10.93 -19.37
CA LEU A 577 -13.75 -9.59 -18.79
C LEU A 577 -15.07 -9.32 -18.06
N ALA A 578 -16.21 -9.67 -18.68
CA ALA A 578 -17.54 -9.47 -18.11
C ALA A 578 -17.82 -10.38 -16.91
N SER A 579 -17.28 -11.60 -16.89
CA SER A 579 -17.43 -12.48 -15.73
C SER A 579 -16.67 -12.00 -14.50
N GLY A 580 -15.58 -11.24 -14.68
CA GLY A 580 -14.72 -10.76 -13.59
C GLY A 580 -13.84 -11.84 -12.94
N LEU A 581 -13.87 -13.08 -13.43
CA LEU A 581 -13.12 -14.21 -12.84
C LEU A 581 -11.61 -13.98 -12.80
N HIS A 582 -11.04 -13.40 -13.87
CA HIS A 582 -9.61 -13.07 -13.93
C HIS A 582 -9.13 -12.17 -12.78
N ARG A 583 -10.00 -11.31 -12.23
CA ARG A 583 -9.68 -10.47 -11.06
C ARG A 583 -9.74 -11.25 -9.76
N CYS A 584 -10.76 -12.08 -9.57
CA CYS A 584 -10.85 -12.99 -8.42
C CYS A 584 -9.54 -13.80 -8.30
N LEU A 585 -9.04 -14.34 -9.42
CA LEU A 585 -7.76 -15.06 -9.45
C LEU A 585 -6.55 -14.17 -9.18
N HIS A 586 -6.52 -12.94 -9.70
CA HIS A 586 -5.43 -12.00 -9.43
C HIS A 586 -5.42 -11.52 -7.97
N GLU A 587 -6.57 -11.26 -7.37
CA GLU A 587 -6.71 -10.95 -5.94
C GLU A 587 -6.29 -12.14 -5.08
N PHE A 588 -6.67 -13.35 -5.50
CA PHE A 588 -6.24 -14.58 -4.87
C PHE A 588 -4.70 -14.72 -4.87
N GLN A 589 -4.04 -14.38 -5.97
CA GLN A 589 -2.56 -14.38 -6.08
C GLN A 589 -1.90 -13.43 -5.06
N GLY A 590 -2.49 -12.25 -4.84
CA GLY A 590 -1.91 -11.20 -4.00
C GLY A 590 -2.33 -11.23 -2.52
N GLY A 591 -3.40 -11.95 -2.17
CA GLY A 591 -3.96 -11.96 -0.83
C GLY A 591 -3.09 -12.69 0.19
N ASP A 592 -3.02 -12.18 1.43
CA ASP A 592 -2.34 -12.85 2.54
C ASP A 592 -3.22 -13.95 3.14
N TYR A 593 -3.40 -15.05 2.41
CA TYR A 593 -4.12 -16.23 2.90
C TYR A 593 -3.26 -17.10 3.82
N SER A 594 -2.01 -16.67 4.13
CA SER A 594 -1.06 -17.44 4.94
C SER A 594 -1.48 -17.60 6.40
N ARG A 595 -2.38 -16.74 6.88
CA ARG A 595 -3.01 -16.84 8.20
C ARG A 595 -4.08 -17.93 8.28
N ILE A 596 -4.58 -18.35 7.13
CA ILE A 596 -5.78 -19.17 7.01
C ILE A 596 -5.31 -20.56 6.63
N LEU A 597 -4.85 -20.77 5.41
CA LEU A 597 -4.46 -22.09 4.92
C LEU A 597 -3.04 -22.49 5.37
N ARG A 598 -2.77 -23.81 5.46
CA ARG A 598 -1.40 -24.31 5.59
C ARG A 598 -0.54 -23.70 4.49
N SER A 599 0.63 -23.20 4.86
CA SER A 599 1.44 -22.34 3.98
C SER A 599 1.81 -22.98 2.63
N GLU A 600 1.74 -24.30 2.52
CA GLU A 600 2.02 -25.05 1.29
C GLU A 600 0.85 -24.97 0.29
N TRP A 601 -0.40 -25.10 0.75
CA TRP A 601 -1.57 -25.06 -0.13
C TRP A 601 -1.90 -23.66 -0.63
N VAL A 602 -1.69 -22.63 0.20
CA VAL A 602 -1.80 -21.23 -0.24
C VAL A 602 -0.93 -20.99 -1.45
N LYS A 603 0.35 -21.39 -1.34
CA LYS A 603 1.33 -21.17 -2.39
C LYS A 603 0.96 -21.94 -3.66
N ASP A 604 0.46 -23.17 -3.52
CA ASP A 604 -0.02 -23.95 -4.67
C ASP A 604 -1.16 -23.24 -5.40
N PHE A 605 -2.26 -22.90 -4.71
CA PHE A 605 -3.39 -22.21 -5.35
C PHE A 605 -3.03 -20.81 -5.86
N GLN A 606 -2.16 -20.06 -5.18
CA GLN A 606 -1.65 -18.76 -5.67
C GLN A 606 -0.84 -18.92 -6.95
N TRP A 607 -0.01 -19.97 -7.02
CA TRP A 607 0.77 -20.28 -8.21
C TRP A 607 -0.13 -20.70 -9.38
N ARG A 608 -1.15 -21.50 -9.10
CA ARG A 608 -2.18 -21.89 -10.08
C ARG A 608 -2.95 -20.69 -10.61
N ALA A 609 -3.44 -19.83 -9.71
CA ALA A 609 -4.12 -18.58 -10.08
C ALA A 609 -3.23 -17.69 -10.95
N GLN A 610 -1.96 -17.53 -10.57
CA GLN A 610 -0.97 -16.80 -11.36
C GLN A 610 -0.77 -17.43 -12.75
N GLY A 611 -0.69 -18.76 -12.84
CA GLY A 611 -0.55 -19.49 -14.09
C GLY A 611 -1.73 -19.29 -15.03
N VAL A 612 -2.96 -19.33 -14.51
CA VAL A 612 -4.19 -19.04 -15.27
C VAL A 612 -4.18 -17.59 -15.77
N VAL A 613 -3.96 -16.63 -14.88
CA VAL A 613 -3.94 -15.20 -15.23
C VAL A 613 -2.89 -14.95 -16.31
N HIS A 614 -1.68 -15.49 -16.15
CA HIS A 614 -0.60 -15.34 -17.13
C HIS A 614 -0.97 -15.90 -18.51
N ARG A 615 -1.66 -17.05 -18.55
CA ARG A 615 -2.17 -17.63 -19.81
C ARG A 615 -3.23 -16.76 -20.46
N TRP A 616 -4.04 -16.06 -19.69
CA TRP A 616 -5.07 -15.16 -20.19
C TRP A 616 -4.55 -13.76 -20.59
N ILE A 617 -3.34 -13.36 -20.16
CA ILE A 617 -2.76 -12.04 -20.47
C ILE A 617 -2.78 -11.72 -21.98
N PRO A 618 -2.37 -12.60 -22.92
CA PRO A 618 -2.40 -12.28 -24.35
C PRO A 618 -3.82 -11.97 -24.85
N HIS A 619 -4.83 -12.73 -24.41
CA HIS A 619 -6.23 -12.49 -24.76
C HIS A 619 -6.73 -11.17 -24.18
N LEU A 620 -6.45 -10.93 -22.89
CA LEU A 620 -6.79 -9.68 -22.22
C LEU A 620 -6.15 -8.49 -22.94
N SER A 621 -4.86 -8.60 -23.29
CA SER A 621 -4.03 -7.60 -23.98
C SER A 621 -4.60 -7.19 -25.34
N GLN A 622 -5.18 -8.12 -26.10
CA GLN A 622 -5.79 -7.82 -27.41
C GLN A 622 -6.97 -6.83 -27.32
N ASN A 623 -7.65 -6.72 -26.16
CA ASN A 623 -8.78 -5.81 -25.97
C ASN A 623 -8.37 -4.43 -25.41
N TYR A 624 -7.11 -4.25 -24.97
CA TYR A 624 -6.67 -2.98 -24.37
C TYR A 624 -6.50 -1.80 -25.35
N PRO A 625 -6.05 -1.97 -26.61
CA PRO A 625 -5.76 -0.84 -27.50
C PRO A 625 -6.94 0.12 -27.78
N GLY A 626 -8.18 -0.31 -27.49
CA GLY A 626 -9.39 0.51 -27.61
C GLY A 626 -9.95 1.04 -26.29
N ARG A 627 -9.43 0.62 -25.13
CA ARG A 627 -9.99 0.96 -23.82
C ARG A 627 -9.38 2.24 -23.30
N ARG A 628 -10.26 3.18 -22.91
CA ARG A 628 -9.84 4.43 -22.26
C ARG A 628 -9.89 4.34 -20.74
N TRP A 629 -10.52 3.30 -20.21
CA TRP A 629 -10.72 3.13 -18.77
C TRP A 629 -10.18 1.78 -18.28
N LEU A 630 -9.25 1.85 -17.33
CA LEU A 630 -8.76 0.70 -16.58
C LEU A 630 -9.58 0.50 -15.32
N VAL A 631 -10.03 -0.74 -15.10
CA VAL A 631 -10.62 -1.14 -13.83
C VAL A 631 -9.49 -1.58 -12.90
N ARG A 632 -9.41 -0.96 -11.71
CA ARG A 632 -8.53 -1.38 -10.63
C ARG A 632 -9.33 -1.44 -9.34
N PHE A 633 -9.64 -2.65 -8.87
CA PHE A 633 -10.58 -2.88 -7.76
C PHE A 633 -11.89 -2.14 -8.02
N ARG A 634 -12.34 -1.32 -7.07
CA ARG A 634 -13.51 -0.44 -7.19
C ARG A 634 -13.19 0.92 -7.81
N GLN A 635 -12.27 1.00 -8.76
CA GLN A 635 -11.88 2.27 -9.38
C GLN A 635 -11.82 2.14 -10.90
N LEU A 636 -12.30 3.17 -11.58
CA LEU A 636 -12.05 3.40 -13.01
C LEU A 636 -10.98 4.46 -13.14
N ILE A 637 -9.86 4.10 -13.76
CA ILE A 637 -8.72 4.99 -14.01
C ILE A 637 -8.70 5.28 -15.50
N TYR A 638 -8.89 6.54 -15.86
CA TYR A 638 -8.77 6.96 -17.25
C TYR A 638 -7.30 6.90 -17.68
N VAL A 639 -7.04 6.29 -18.81
CA VAL A 639 -5.71 6.17 -19.43
C VAL A 639 -5.77 6.88 -20.77
N SER A 640 -4.97 7.93 -20.91
CA SER A 640 -4.85 8.63 -22.19
C SER A 640 -4.30 7.70 -23.26
N GLU A 641 -4.65 7.93 -24.52
CA GLU A 641 -4.16 7.13 -25.66
C GLU A 641 -2.63 7.03 -25.70
N GLN A 642 -1.94 8.09 -25.28
CA GLN A 642 -0.47 8.11 -25.17
C GLN A 642 0.04 7.19 -24.07
N ALA A 643 -0.60 7.19 -22.90
CA ALA A 643 -0.26 6.29 -21.80
C ALA A 643 -0.62 4.84 -22.14
N ALA A 644 -1.74 4.60 -22.82
CA ALA A 644 -2.17 3.28 -23.25
C ALA A 644 -1.19 2.64 -24.24
N LYS A 645 -0.52 3.44 -25.09
CA LYS A 645 0.53 2.96 -26.01
C LYS A 645 1.85 2.60 -25.32
N SER A 646 2.08 3.05 -24.09
CA SER A 646 3.30 2.79 -23.32
C SER A 646 3.22 1.62 -22.35
N VAL A 647 2.00 1.17 -22.06
CA VAL A 647 1.67 -0.02 -21.26
C VAL A 647 1.56 -1.20 -22.20
#